data_AF-A0A976IL46-F1
#
_entry.id   AF-A0A976IL46-F1
#
_cell.length_a   1.000
_cell.length_b   1.000
_cell.length_c   1.000
_cell.angle_alpha   90.00
_cell.angle_beta   90.00
_cell.angle_gamma   90.00
#
_symmetry.space_group_name_H-M   'P 1'
#
loop_
_entity.id
_entity.type
_entity.pdbx_description
1 polymer ?
#
loop_
_entity_poly.entity_id
_entity_poly.type
_entity_poly.pdbx_seq_one_letter_code
_entity_poly.pdbx_strand_id
1 'polypeptide(L)'
;MVEDGPPPATAFRIKNAVFSMLSLYLAHSLAGYILNREDPIVCDVNVNDQSWFGARRYESLRFFDPKKTHHKTQYVAMRDGIELAVDTYLADYLWDKQQKVPSVLFPTRHGRGYTLDFPFSIFSHYERKFTNPRVNAYVQRFVTNGYAWISVDVRGTGASAGSKTFDFHDTEVLDAYDIIQWIVKQPWSNGEVAVFGQGLDGVGALLVAACGHPALKAISVNSVPIDVFQDALFPGGVKNVKAVNDWASFTGATDRQTRWNNIPTFKPRLMLKYFGGEVYRVDDDDAKFQKYINEHMQNPDLSRELLHTRFRDDPFASISGNVEHLDATRHLPAIAASGVALQTSTGFFDMGVARSSILLYKYLTNTLDVTTASLLPALPKEALEALNRGPPYHRLTLGPWSHAGVDNADPFAEGKQKCFYHLDEVSRFFDRHMYANRRQITKIDEELPVHYFTMVHNRWKEAELWPPVYVSDVVLYLGVNNGFQSEPTLEVSTVIHNISHKPTLETVSRWNMLDHLFGLRPTYYLDRTPLAEHYMTFLTPMMPLTEITGEAELRIFFSVDHSNVSLVAYLEDVDLTAPFPNENKRPGVTYMTEALLDPVHMTVHPDSSVYSFKQKNSRNIVPGQVYEAVLRFQPTSYVVKRDHQIRVSLGAAGSPDFGSPGENEATKLSIHFGGVYSTKLTLPSYVGVYDANVVPRAEPENNPVTVPACETTNGEREIVRDELAEAKAEL
;
A
#
# COMPACT_ATOMS: atom_id res chain seq x y z
N MET A 1 26.96 -70.27 -22.88
CA MET A 1 25.51 -70.05 -23.02
C MET A 1 25.10 -69.21 -21.82
N VAL A 2 25.31 -67.88 -21.88
CA VAL A 2 24.35 -66.85 -22.38
C VAL A 2 23.07 -66.90 -21.54
N GLU A 3 22.97 -66.13 -20.45
CA GLU A 3 22.65 -64.68 -20.36
C GLU A 3 21.25 -64.33 -20.90
N ASP A 4 20.36 -63.92 -19.98
CA ASP A 4 19.46 -62.78 -20.18
C ASP A 4 18.88 -62.35 -18.81
N GLY A 5 19.43 -61.27 -18.27
CA GLY A 5 18.82 -60.46 -17.21
C GLY A 5 18.62 -59.04 -17.75
N PRO A 6 17.52 -58.34 -17.40
CA PRO A 6 17.17 -57.07 -18.02
C PRO A 6 18.17 -55.95 -17.65
N PRO A 7 18.43 -54.98 -18.57
CA PRO A 7 19.45 -53.96 -18.37
C PRO A 7 18.98 -52.82 -17.44
N PRO A 8 19.91 -52.09 -16.80
CA PRO A 8 19.60 -50.97 -15.92
C PRO A 8 19.16 -49.73 -16.72
N ALA A 9 17.99 -49.19 -16.35
CA ALA A 9 17.42 -47.97 -16.90
C ALA A 9 18.09 -46.70 -16.31
N THR A 10 19.33 -46.41 -16.66
CA THR A 10 20.04 -45.19 -16.22
C THR A 10 20.91 -44.57 -17.32
N ALA A 11 20.36 -44.36 -18.52
CA ALA A 11 21.10 -43.63 -19.57
C ALA A 11 20.28 -42.72 -20.52
N PHE A 12 18.95 -42.62 -20.42
CA PHE A 12 18.16 -41.90 -21.44
C PHE A 12 17.53 -40.55 -21.05
N ARG A 13 17.91 -39.91 -19.93
CA ARG A 13 17.24 -38.66 -19.45
C ARG A 13 18.09 -37.39 -19.35
N ILE A 14 19.29 -37.34 -19.94
CA ILE A 14 20.15 -36.13 -19.83
C ILE A 14 20.12 -35.24 -21.09
N LYS A 15 19.80 -35.75 -22.28
CA LYS A 15 19.86 -34.94 -23.52
C LYS A 15 18.67 -33.98 -23.74
N ASN A 16 17.49 -34.24 -23.17
CA ASN A 16 16.31 -33.38 -23.38
C ASN A 16 16.19 -32.23 -22.36
N ALA A 17 16.84 -32.35 -21.19
CA ALA A 17 16.81 -31.32 -20.16
C ALA A 17 17.67 -30.09 -20.52
N VAL A 18 18.83 -30.31 -21.14
CA VAL A 18 19.71 -29.23 -21.61
C VAL A 18 19.06 -28.48 -22.78
N PHE A 19 18.41 -29.19 -23.71
CA PHE A 19 17.66 -28.56 -24.81
C PHE A 19 16.45 -27.77 -24.30
N SER A 20 15.71 -28.29 -23.31
CA SER A 20 14.56 -27.59 -22.71
C SER A 20 14.98 -26.36 -21.89
N MET A 21 16.12 -26.41 -21.20
CA MET A 21 16.65 -25.26 -20.46
C MET A 21 17.26 -24.19 -21.36
N LEU A 22 18.00 -24.57 -22.41
CA LEU A 22 18.46 -23.61 -23.41
C LEU A 22 17.28 -22.98 -24.14
N SER A 23 16.22 -23.74 -24.45
CA SER A 23 15.02 -23.19 -25.09
C SER A 23 14.13 -22.39 -24.14
N LEU A 24 14.07 -22.68 -22.83
CA LEU A 24 13.42 -21.80 -21.86
C LEU A 24 14.24 -20.53 -21.60
N TYR A 25 15.57 -20.63 -21.48
CA TYR A 25 16.44 -19.48 -21.33
C TYR A 25 16.47 -18.61 -22.59
N LEU A 26 16.49 -19.23 -23.78
CA LEU A 26 16.32 -18.56 -25.06
C LEU A 26 14.91 -18.01 -25.20
N ALA A 27 13.85 -18.69 -24.78
CA ALA A 27 12.49 -18.15 -24.82
C ALA A 27 12.28 -17.02 -23.81
N HIS A 28 12.95 -17.05 -22.65
CA HIS A 28 12.90 -15.99 -21.65
C HIS A 28 13.78 -14.80 -22.05
N SER A 29 14.95 -15.07 -22.65
CA SER A 29 15.81 -14.04 -23.25
C SER A 29 15.21 -13.46 -24.51
N LEU A 30 14.54 -14.25 -25.35
CA LEU A 30 13.87 -13.83 -26.58
C LEU A 30 12.56 -13.12 -26.25
N ALA A 31 11.79 -13.56 -25.25
CA ALA A 31 10.65 -12.81 -24.72
C ALA A 31 11.12 -11.50 -24.07
N GLY A 32 12.23 -11.51 -23.32
CA GLY A 32 12.86 -10.30 -22.79
C GLY A 32 13.38 -9.37 -23.90
N TYR A 33 13.92 -9.92 -24.98
CA TYR A 33 14.42 -9.19 -26.14
C TYR A 33 13.30 -8.63 -27.03
N ILE A 34 12.19 -9.36 -27.17
CA ILE A 34 10.98 -8.94 -27.92
C ILE A 34 10.14 -7.95 -27.10
N LEU A 35 10.20 -7.98 -25.76
CA LEU A 35 9.43 -7.12 -24.84
C LEU A 35 10.23 -5.91 -24.29
N ASN A 36 11.24 -5.44 -25.02
CA ASN A 36 12.17 -4.38 -24.58
C ASN A 36 12.86 -4.69 -23.26
N ARG A 37 13.98 -5.41 -23.35
CA ARG A 37 15.02 -5.43 -22.33
C ARG A 37 15.62 -4.01 -22.29
N GLU A 38 14.98 -3.13 -21.54
CA GLU A 38 15.62 -1.90 -21.09
C GLU A 38 16.81 -2.33 -20.23
N ASP A 39 18.00 -1.91 -20.63
CA ASP A 39 19.18 -2.01 -19.78
C ASP A 39 18.85 -1.35 -18.43
N PRO A 40 19.29 -1.90 -17.29
CA PRO A 40 19.09 -1.26 -15.99
C PRO A 40 19.70 0.14 -16.04
N ILE A 41 18.84 1.15 -16.04
CA ILE A 41 19.28 2.54 -16.05
C ILE A 41 19.93 2.83 -14.72
N VAL A 42 21.15 3.39 -14.79
CA VAL A 42 21.82 3.96 -13.63
C VAL A 42 20.97 5.13 -13.18
N CYS A 43 20.23 4.99 -12.10
CA CYS A 43 19.36 6.06 -11.64
C CYS A 43 20.19 7.33 -11.35
N ASP A 44 19.84 8.44 -11.98
CA ASP A 44 20.55 9.72 -11.84
C ASP A 44 20.55 10.27 -10.41
N VAL A 45 21.54 11.12 -10.11
CA VAL A 45 21.59 11.91 -8.87
C VAL A 45 20.40 12.89 -8.88
N ASN A 46 19.65 12.96 -7.77
CA ASN A 46 18.38 13.69 -7.55
C ASN A 46 17.08 12.98 -8.01
N VAL A 47 17.15 12.08 -8.99
CA VAL A 47 16.10 11.07 -9.28
C VAL A 47 16.12 9.98 -8.19
N ASN A 48 17.33 9.67 -7.76
CA ASN A 48 17.66 8.62 -6.81
C ASN A 48 18.65 9.11 -5.75
N ASP A 49 18.54 10.38 -5.39
CA ASP A 49 19.17 10.77 -4.16
C ASP A 49 18.22 10.38 -3.03
N GLN A 50 18.65 9.38 -2.28
CA GLN A 50 18.48 9.31 -0.84
C GLN A 50 18.89 10.66 -0.19
N SER A 51 18.30 11.79 -0.61
CA SER A 51 18.81 13.15 -0.40
C SER A 51 18.67 13.59 1.02
N TRP A 52 17.75 12.96 1.75
CA TRP A 52 17.68 13.06 3.20
C TRP A 52 18.73 12.18 3.92
N PHE A 53 19.35 11.20 3.26
CA PHE A 53 20.50 10.42 3.75
C PHE A 53 21.88 11.02 3.36
N GLY A 54 21.92 11.93 2.38
CA GLY A 54 23.14 12.50 1.81
C GLY A 54 23.83 11.56 0.80
N ALA A 55 25.12 11.78 0.51
CA ALA A 55 25.84 11.09 -0.57
C ALA A 55 26.03 9.55 -0.42
N ARG A 56 25.46 8.90 0.62
CA ARG A 56 25.64 7.48 0.90
C ARG A 56 24.33 6.78 1.29
N ARG A 57 24.16 5.57 0.76
CA ARG A 57 23.06 4.65 1.09
C ARG A 57 23.05 4.29 2.58
N TYR A 58 21.85 4.14 3.16
CA TYR A 58 21.71 3.49 4.48
C TYR A 58 22.19 2.03 4.44
N GLU A 59 23.45 1.84 4.82
CA GLU A 59 24.02 0.53 5.10
C GLU A 59 24.12 0.36 6.61
N SER A 60 23.11 -0.28 7.18
CA SER A 60 23.20 -0.85 8.52
C SER A 60 24.46 -1.70 8.65
N LEU A 61 24.99 -1.79 9.86
CA LEU A 61 26.13 -2.64 10.15
C LEU A 61 25.74 -4.09 9.82
N ARG A 62 26.30 -4.63 8.74
CA ARG A 62 26.11 -6.03 8.36
C ARG A 62 27.10 -6.87 9.15
N PHE A 63 26.60 -7.78 9.99
CA PHE A 63 27.45 -8.52 10.92
C PHE A 63 27.81 -9.93 10.44
N PHE A 64 27.38 -10.32 9.23
CA PHE A 64 27.25 -11.74 8.91
C PHE A 64 27.12 -12.07 7.41
N ASP A 65 27.59 -13.27 7.02
CA ASP A 65 27.44 -13.88 5.69
C ASP A 65 26.13 -14.68 5.57
N PRO A 66 25.12 -14.25 4.77
CA PRO A 66 23.78 -14.84 4.70
C PRO A 66 23.70 -16.37 4.50
N LYS A 67 24.79 -17.01 4.04
CA LYS A 67 24.87 -18.47 3.89
C LYS A 67 24.95 -19.25 5.22
N LYS A 68 25.30 -18.65 6.36
CA LYS A 68 25.45 -19.34 7.67
C LYS A 68 24.37 -18.96 8.68
N THR A 69 23.13 -19.35 8.42
CA THR A 69 21.97 -18.99 9.26
C THR A 69 21.51 -20.19 10.08
N HIS A 70 21.42 -20.07 11.40
CA HIS A 70 20.72 -21.03 12.25
C HIS A 70 19.23 -20.98 11.92
N HIS A 71 18.65 -22.11 11.53
CA HIS A 71 17.23 -22.21 11.16
C HIS A 71 16.55 -23.30 11.97
N LYS A 72 15.41 -22.96 12.58
CA LYS A 72 14.56 -23.91 13.30
C LYS A 72 13.10 -23.71 12.89
N THR A 73 12.47 -24.79 12.43
CA THR A 73 11.02 -24.88 12.24
C THR A 73 10.41 -25.66 13.39
N GLN A 74 9.31 -25.19 13.98
CA GLN A 74 8.63 -25.85 15.10
C GLN A 74 7.17 -25.41 15.23
N TYR A 75 6.38 -26.21 15.95
CA TYR A 75 5.06 -25.82 16.42
C TYR A 75 5.15 -25.06 17.74
N VAL A 76 4.33 -24.02 17.88
CA VAL A 76 4.14 -23.27 19.12
C VAL A 76 2.67 -23.35 19.50
N ALA A 77 2.37 -23.94 20.67
CA ALA A 77 1.01 -24.04 21.18
C ALA A 77 0.53 -22.68 21.71
N MET A 78 -0.62 -22.23 21.24
CA MET A 78 -1.35 -21.07 21.73
C MET A 78 -2.08 -21.41 23.04
N ARG A 79 -2.67 -20.40 23.69
CA ARG A 79 -3.42 -20.57 24.95
C ARG A 79 -4.55 -21.60 24.90
N ASP A 80 -5.14 -21.83 23.72
CA ASP A 80 -6.24 -22.76 23.49
C ASP A 80 -5.77 -24.13 22.98
N GLY A 81 -4.46 -24.37 22.95
CA GLY A 81 -3.85 -25.62 22.51
C GLY A 81 -3.68 -25.76 21.00
N ILE A 82 -4.10 -24.75 20.21
CA ILE A 82 -3.87 -24.74 18.76
C ILE A 82 -2.39 -24.47 18.49
N GLU A 83 -1.81 -25.29 17.62
CA GLU A 83 -0.39 -25.24 17.29
C GLU A 83 -0.17 -24.37 16.05
N LEU A 84 0.57 -23.27 16.20
CA LEU A 84 1.01 -22.45 15.07
C LEU A 84 2.39 -22.88 14.60
N ALA A 85 2.58 -22.96 13.29
CA ALA A 85 3.84 -23.27 12.66
C ALA A 85 4.74 -22.03 12.60
N VAL A 86 5.96 -22.15 13.12
CA VAL A 86 6.91 -21.05 13.30
C VAL A 86 8.27 -21.42 12.73
N ASP A 87 8.81 -20.56 11.88
CA ASP A 87 10.23 -20.58 11.51
C ASP A 87 11.00 -19.51 12.25
N THR A 88 12.15 -19.88 12.80
CA THR A 88 13.12 -18.97 13.42
C THR A 88 14.42 -18.99 12.62
N TYR A 89 14.90 -17.81 12.24
CA TYR A 89 16.17 -17.61 11.56
C TYR A 89 17.05 -16.67 12.39
N LEU A 90 18.29 -17.07 12.65
CA LEU A 90 19.30 -16.26 13.34
C LEU A 90 20.67 -16.51 12.72
N ALA A 91 21.56 -15.53 12.67
CA ALA A 91 22.92 -15.78 12.17
C ALA A 91 23.64 -16.80 13.06
N ASP A 92 24.33 -17.80 12.47
CA ASP A 92 25.03 -18.85 13.23
C ASP A 92 26.04 -18.27 14.23
N TYR A 93 26.75 -17.21 13.84
CA TYR A 93 27.68 -16.52 14.74
C TYR A 93 27.00 -15.94 16.00
N LEU A 94 25.76 -15.43 15.88
CA LEU A 94 25.00 -14.92 17.02
C LEU A 94 24.48 -16.07 17.88
N TRP A 95 24.03 -17.15 17.22
CA TRP A 95 23.59 -18.38 17.88
C TRP A 95 24.70 -19.03 18.70
N ASP A 96 25.85 -19.28 18.09
CA ASP A 96 27.02 -19.93 18.71
C ASP A 96 27.56 -19.12 19.89
N LYS A 97 27.52 -17.79 19.80
CA LYS A 97 27.89 -16.88 20.89
C LYS A 97 26.82 -16.70 21.95
N GLN A 98 25.65 -17.30 21.77
CA GLN A 98 24.47 -17.11 22.63
C GLN A 98 24.14 -15.62 22.82
N GLN A 99 24.34 -14.83 21.76
CA GLN A 99 24.10 -13.40 21.79
C GLN A 99 22.60 -13.14 21.73
N LYS A 100 22.10 -12.39 22.71
CA LYS A 100 20.70 -11.94 22.73
C LYS A 100 20.50 -10.78 21.76
N VAL A 101 19.46 -10.88 20.93
CA VAL A 101 19.14 -9.90 19.89
C VAL A 101 17.63 -9.60 19.85
N PRO A 102 17.23 -8.44 19.31
CA PRO A 102 15.85 -8.15 18.99
C PRO A 102 15.29 -9.07 17.91
N SER A 103 13.99 -9.27 17.98
CA SER A 103 13.22 -10.13 17.09
C SER A 103 12.44 -9.31 16.07
N VAL A 104 12.31 -9.80 14.84
CA VAL A 104 11.35 -9.31 13.86
C VAL A 104 10.34 -10.41 13.58
N LEU A 105 9.09 -10.18 13.99
CA LEU A 105 7.95 -11.06 13.74
C LEU A 105 7.31 -10.72 12.38
N PHE A 106 6.97 -11.76 11.63
CA PHE A 106 6.25 -11.68 10.37
C PHE A 106 5.08 -12.69 10.39
N PRO A 107 3.86 -12.23 10.76
CA PRO A 107 2.66 -13.04 10.62
C PRO A 107 2.30 -13.14 9.13
N THR A 108 2.03 -14.34 8.64
CA THR A 108 1.65 -14.56 7.23
C THR A 108 0.45 -15.46 7.10
N ARG A 109 -0.50 -15.04 6.27
CA ARG A 109 -1.60 -15.89 5.79
C ARG A 109 -1.28 -16.57 4.46
N HIS A 110 -0.14 -16.23 3.86
CA HIS A 110 0.31 -16.70 2.55
C HIS A 110 1.45 -17.72 2.65
N GLY A 111 1.65 -18.34 3.81
CA GLY A 111 2.64 -19.40 4.01
C GLY A 111 4.06 -18.90 4.31
N ARG A 112 4.74 -19.54 5.28
CA ARG A 112 6.18 -19.37 5.56
C ARG A 112 7.07 -19.82 4.39
N GLY A 113 6.64 -20.82 3.62
CA GLY A 113 7.38 -21.35 2.47
C GLY A 113 6.59 -22.37 1.67
N TYR A 114 7.17 -22.81 0.55
CA TYR A 114 6.58 -23.79 -0.37
C TYR A 114 7.65 -24.74 -0.90
N THR A 115 7.34 -26.02 -1.07
CA THR A 115 8.29 -26.95 -1.72
C THR A 115 8.39 -26.68 -3.23
N LEU A 116 9.45 -27.19 -3.87
CA LEU A 116 9.58 -27.16 -5.34
C LEU A 116 9.43 -28.58 -5.88
N ASP A 117 8.61 -28.74 -6.91
CA ASP A 117 8.46 -30.01 -7.62
C ASP A 117 9.68 -30.26 -8.54
N PHE A 118 9.91 -31.54 -8.85
CA PHE A 118 10.87 -31.93 -9.88
C PHE A 118 10.45 -31.36 -11.26
N PRO A 119 11.38 -30.80 -12.09
CA PRO A 119 12.84 -30.85 -11.95
C PRO A 119 13.48 -29.64 -11.27
N PHE A 120 12.75 -28.69 -10.66
CA PHE A 120 13.40 -27.53 -10.03
C PHE A 120 14.04 -27.86 -8.69
N SER A 121 13.53 -28.89 -8.00
CA SER A 121 14.15 -29.43 -6.78
C SER A 121 15.60 -29.92 -6.96
N ILE A 122 16.05 -30.28 -8.17
CA ILE A 122 17.45 -30.65 -8.42
C ILE A 122 18.38 -29.43 -8.57
N PHE A 123 17.81 -28.24 -8.87
CA PHE A 123 18.57 -27.00 -9.07
C PHE A 123 18.52 -26.07 -7.85
N SER A 124 17.67 -26.36 -6.86
CA SER A 124 17.76 -25.68 -5.57
C SER A 124 19.05 -26.12 -4.88
N HIS A 125 20.12 -25.34 -5.06
CA HIS A 125 21.41 -25.48 -4.36
C HIS A 125 21.32 -25.27 -2.83
N TYR A 126 20.11 -25.05 -2.32
CA TYR A 126 19.84 -25.02 -0.90
C TYR A 126 19.37 -26.43 -0.48
N GLU A 127 20.10 -27.08 0.44
CA GLU A 127 19.54 -28.17 1.26
C GLU A 127 18.27 -27.71 2.02
N ARG A 128 18.08 -26.39 2.12
CA ARG A 128 16.90 -25.73 2.67
C ARG A 128 15.82 -25.61 1.58
N LYS A 129 14.78 -26.42 1.76
CA LYS A 129 13.50 -26.37 1.04
C LYS A 129 13.05 -24.90 0.87
N PHE A 130 12.66 -24.53 -0.34
CA PHE A 130 12.45 -23.16 -0.80
C PHE A 130 11.49 -22.34 0.09
N THR A 131 12.01 -21.31 0.76
CA THR A 131 11.16 -20.27 1.37
C THR A 131 10.57 -19.40 0.27
N ASN A 132 9.35 -18.88 0.45
CA ASN A 132 8.75 -17.87 -0.42
C ASN A 132 9.80 -16.79 -0.79
N PRO A 133 10.10 -16.51 -2.07
CA PRO A 133 11.21 -15.63 -2.47
C PRO A 133 11.19 -14.26 -1.79
N ARG A 134 10.00 -13.72 -1.50
CA ARG A 134 9.83 -12.47 -0.78
C ARG A 134 10.25 -12.60 0.68
N VAL A 135 9.78 -13.64 1.36
CA VAL A 135 10.17 -13.95 2.76
C VAL A 135 11.68 -14.18 2.86
N ASN A 136 12.29 -14.86 1.88
CA ASN A 136 13.74 -15.04 1.83
C ASN A 136 14.50 -13.70 1.79
N ALA A 137 14.04 -12.74 0.97
CA ALA A 137 14.64 -11.41 0.93
C ALA A 137 14.55 -10.68 2.28
N TYR A 138 13.45 -10.86 3.01
CA TYR A 138 13.28 -10.30 4.36
C TYR A 138 14.23 -10.97 5.36
N VAL A 139 14.23 -12.30 5.41
CA VAL A 139 15.16 -13.10 6.23
C VAL A 139 16.59 -12.65 5.98
N GLN A 140 17.02 -12.58 4.72
CA GLN A 140 18.37 -12.15 4.36
C GLN A 140 18.66 -10.74 4.88
N ARG A 141 17.75 -9.78 4.70
CA ARG A 141 17.97 -8.40 5.20
C ARG A 141 18.10 -8.35 6.72
N PHE A 142 17.12 -8.90 7.45
CA PHE A 142 17.07 -8.70 8.90
C PHE A 142 18.06 -9.57 9.65
N VAL A 143 18.30 -10.81 9.21
CA VAL A 143 19.32 -11.67 9.83
C VAL A 143 20.73 -11.11 9.61
N THR A 144 21.03 -10.55 8.43
CA THR A 144 22.34 -9.88 8.19
C THR A 144 22.56 -8.62 9.01
N ASN A 145 21.49 -7.96 9.42
CA ASN A 145 21.52 -6.82 10.34
C ASN A 145 21.49 -7.23 11.81
N GLY A 146 21.57 -8.53 12.10
CA GLY A 146 21.65 -9.07 13.46
C GLY A 146 20.32 -9.12 14.20
N TYR A 147 19.21 -9.22 13.49
CA TYR A 147 17.91 -9.57 14.10
C TYR A 147 17.70 -11.08 14.07
N ALA A 148 16.94 -11.59 15.03
CA ALA A 148 16.26 -12.86 14.85
C ALA A 148 15.01 -12.63 14.01
N TRP A 149 14.79 -13.40 12.95
CA TRP A 149 13.59 -13.33 12.12
C TRP A 149 12.65 -14.49 12.44
N ILE A 150 11.38 -14.19 12.68
CA ILE A 150 10.35 -15.15 13.07
C ILE A 150 9.19 -15.06 12.07
N SER A 151 9.00 -16.08 11.24
CA SER A 151 7.82 -16.20 10.38
C SER A 151 6.79 -17.09 11.04
N VAL A 152 5.51 -16.71 11.00
CA VAL A 152 4.42 -17.49 11.60
C VAL A 152 3.30 -17.67 10.59
N ASP A 153 2.94 -18.91 10.30
CA ASP A 153 1.68 -19.17 9.60
C ASP A 153 0.54 -18.87 10.58
N VAL A 154 -0.35 -17.93 10.24
CA VAL A 154 -1.48 -17.62 11.13
C VAL A 154 -2.45 -18.80 11.22
N ARG A 155 -3.28 -18.81 12.26
CA ARG A 155 -4.28 -19.86 12.53
C ARG A 155 -5.07 -20.25 11.29
N GLY A 156 -5.21 -21.55 11.05
CA GLY A 156 -5.95 -22.10 9.92
C GLY A 156 -5.34 -21.82 8.55
N THR A 157 -4.03 -21.56 8.47
CA THR A 157 -3.30 -21.35 7.22
C THR A 157 -1.96 -22.07 7.21
N GLY A 158 -1.40 -22.32 6.02
CA GLY A 158 -0.06 -22.89 5.87
C GLY A 158 0.05 -24.25 6.55
N ALA A 159 1.02 -24.41 7.45
CA ALA A 159 1.16 -25.62 8.27
C ALA A 159 0.61 -25.50 9.69
N SER A 160 -0.01 -24.36 10.05
CA SER A 160 -0.63 -24.17 11.37
C SER A 160 -1.92 -24.97 11.50
N ALA A 161 -2.33 -25.24 12.74
CA ALA A 161 -3.61 -25.89 13.05
C ALA A 161 -4.78 -24.89 13.07
N GLY A 162 -5.99 -25.43 13.22
CA GLY A 162 -7.22 -24.67 13.44
C GLY A 162 -7.94 -24.27 12.16
N SER A 163 -8.95 -23.42 12.29
CA SER A 163 -9.72 -22.84 11.19
C SER A 163 -10.11 -21.41 11.52
N LYS A 164 -10.62 -20.68 10.52
CA LYS A 164 -11.08 -19.29 10.67
C LYS A 164 -12.46 -19.11 10.09
N THR A 165 -13.25 -18.28 10.75
CA THR A 165 -14.57 -17.83 10.26
C THR A 165 -14.44 -16.75 9.19
N PHE A 166 -13.37 -15.94 9.21
CA PHE A 166 -12.96 -15.00 8.18
C PHE A 166 -11.48 -14.61 8.43
N ASP A 167 -10.78 -14.04 7.44
CA ASP A 167 -9.40 -13.54 7.62
C ASP A 167 -9.38 -12.31 8.56
N PHE A 168 -8.30 -12.15 9.34
CA PHE A 168 -8.09 -11.04 10.28
C PHE A 168 -9.02 -11.07 11.50
N HIS A 169 -9.32 -12.26 11.99
CA HIS A 169 -10.18 -12.48 13.15
C HIS A 169 -9.52 -12.00 14.46
N ASP A 170 -10.33 -11.64 15.47
CA ASP A 170 -9.80 -11.21 16.79
C ASP A 170 -8.96 -12.26 17.52
N THR A 171 -9.15 -13.53 17.16
CA THR A 171 -8.31 -14.62 17.65
C THR A 171 -6.85 -14.43 17.22
N GLU A 172 -6.59 -13.84 16.04
CA GLU A 172 -5.23 -13.56 15.59
C GLU A 172 -4.54 -12.49 16.46
N VAL A 173 -5.29 -11.56 17.05
CA VAL A 173 -4.75 -10.60 18.05
C VAL A 173 -4.30 -11.35 19.31
N LEU A 174 -5.09 -12.33 19.75
CA LEU A 174 -4.76 -13.16 20.92
C LEU A 174 -3.55 -14.06 20.63
N ASP A 175 -3.51 -14.68 19.46
CA ASP A 175 -2.39 -15.52 19.01
C ASP A 175 -1.12 -14.69 18.88
N ALA A 176 -1.20 -13.45 18.37
CA ALA A 176 -0.07 -12.54 18.31
C ALA A 176 0.54 -12.27 19.68
N TYR A 177 -0.29 -12.06 20.71
CA TYR A 177 0.19 -11.89 22.08
C TYR A 177 0.94 -13.15 22.58
N ASP A 178 0.40 -14.34 22.33
CA ASP A 178 1.00 -15.62 22.75
C ASP A 178 2.34 -15.87 22.03
N ILE A 179 2.40 -15.56 20.73
CA ILE A 179 3.62 -15.66 19.94
C ILE A 179 4.69 -14.70 20.46
N ILE A 180 4.35 -13.44 20.76
CA ILE A 180 5.34 -12.51 21.34
C ILE A 180 5.79 -13.01 22.72
N GLN A 181 4.88 -13.52 23.55
CA GLN A 181 5.23 -14.11 24.83
C GLN A 181 6.16 -15.33 24.71
N TRP A 182 5.99 -16.12 23.64
CA TRP A 182 6.89 -17.22 23.32
C TRP A 182 8.26 -16.71 22.86
N ILE A 183 8.30 -15.68 21.99
CA ILE A 183 9.53 -15.06 21.48
C ILE A 183 10.42 -14.55 22.62
N VAL A 184 9.85 -13.79 23.56
CA VAL A 184 10.65 -13.16 24.64
C VAL A 184 11.25 -14.16 25.63
N LYS A 185 10.74 -15.41 25.65
CA LYS A 185 11.27 -16.51 26.48
C LYS A 185 12.40 -17.28 25.78
N GLN A 186 12.67 -17.03 24.50
CA GLN A 186 13.71 -17.75 23.78
C GLN A 186 15.12 -17.31 24.22
N PRO A 187 16.10 -18.23 24.26
CA PRO A 187 17.44 -17.93 24.76
C PRO A 187 18.18 -16.86 23.94
N TRP A 188 17.83 -16.72 22.66
CA TRP A 188 18.39 -15.74 21.74
C TRP A 188 17.69 -14.38 21.76
N SER A 189 16.54 -14.25 22.43
CA SER A 189 15.80 -12.98 22.45
C SER A 189 16.36 -12.03 23.52
N ASN A 190 16.47 -10.74 23.18
CA ASN A 190 16.73 -9.67 24.15
C ASN A 190 15.45 -9.14 24.82
N GLY A 191 14.27 -9.69 24.49
CA GLY A 191 12.98 -9.26 25.03
C GLY A 191 12.29 -8.15 24.23
N GLU A 192 12.89 -7.65 23.15
CA GLU A 192 12.28 -6.65 22.28
C GLU A 192 11.85 -7.27 20.94
N VAL A 193 10.65 -6.91 20.50
CA VAL A 193 10.06 -7.40 19.26
C VAL A 193 9.66 -6.21 18.37
N ALA A 194 10.00 -6.31 17.09
CA ALA A 194 9.43 -5.51 16.02
C ALA A 194 8.54 -6.42 15.15
N VAL A 195 7.59 -5.85 14.43
CA VAL A 195 6.77 -6.59 13.47
C VAL A 195 6.83 -5.94 12.09
N PHE A 196 6.98 -6.77 11.05
CA PHE A 196 6.93 -6.34 9.67
C PHE A 196 5.74 -6.99 8.98
N GLY A 197 5.10 -6.26 8.07
CA GLY A 197 4.09 -6.80 7.19
C GLY A 197 4.00 -6.01 5.89
N GLN A 198 3.63 -6.71 4.81
CA GLN A 198 3.44 -6.10 3.50
C GLN A 198 2.16 -6.61 2.84
N GLY A 199 1.41 -5.73 2.18
CA GLY A 199 0.13 -6.11 1.58
C GLY A 199 -0.86 -6.50 2.68
N LEU A 200 -1.59 -7.58 2.43
CA LEU A 200 -2.52 -8.18 3.39
C LEU A 200 -1.82 -8.81 4.62
N ASP A 201 -0.55 -9.22 4.53
CA ASP A 201 0.21 -9.63 5.74
C ASP A 201 0.46 -8.43 6.68
N GLY A 202 0.40 -7.21 6.14
CA GLY A 202 0.43 -5.98 6.90
C GLY A 202 -0.82 -5.73 7.74
N VAL A 203 -1.99 -6.22 7.33
CA VAL A 203 -3.20 -6.22 8.17
C VAL A 203 -2.96 -7.11 9.40
N GLY A 204 -2.38 -8.30 9.20
CA GLY A 204 -1.93 -9.17 10.28
C GLY A 204 -0.92 -8.49 11.21
N ALA A 205 0.05 -7.75 10.67
CA ALA A 205 0.99 -6.96 11.48
C ALA A 205 0.29 -5.89 12.33
N LEU A 206 -0.77 -5.24 11.81
CA LEU A 206 -1.59 -4.29 12.59
C LEU A 206 -2.35 -5.00 13.73
N LEU A 207 -2.81 -6.24 13.54
CA LEU A 207 -3.38 -7.04 14.62
C LEU A 207 -2.35 -7.37 15.71
N VAL A 208 -1.08 -7.59 15.33
CA VAL A 208 0.02 -7.72 16.30
C VAL A 208 0.19 -6.43 17.10
N ALA A 209 0.10 -5.26 16.49
CA ALA A 209 0.12 -4.00 17.24
C ALA A 209 -1.08 -3.85 18.18
N ALA A 210 -2.27 -4.25 17.73
CA ALA A 210 -3.50 -4.22 18.53
C ALA A 210 -3.46 -5.10 19.79
N CYS A 211 -2.59 -6.12 19.85
CA CYS A 211 -2.51 -7.01 21.01
C CYS A 211 -1.96 -6.34 22.28
N GLY A 212 -1.29 -5.18 22.14
CA GLY A 212 -0.81 -4.40 23.28
C GLY A 212 0.34 -5.03 24.08
N HIS A 213 1.07 -5.99 23.51
CA HIS A 213 2.16 -6.66 24.22
C HIS A 213 3.35 -5.70 24.49
N PRO A 214 3.85 -5.56 25.74
CA PRO A 214 4.84 -4.55 26.11
C PRO A 214 6.23 -4.72 25.46
N ALA A 215 6.53 -5.93 24.98
CA ALA A 215 7.75 -6.22 24.22
C ALA A 215 7.75 -5.64 22.79
N LEU A 216 6.58 -5.30 22.23
CA LEU A 216 6.49 -4.75 20.88
C LEU A 216 6.94 -3.28 20.89
N LYS A 217 7.98 -2.94 20.12
CA LYS A 217 8.58 -1.59 20.11
C LYS A 217 8.39 -0.83 18.81
N ALA A 218 8.35 -1.55 17.68
CA ALA A 218 8.21 -0.96 16.36
C ALA A 218 7.41 -1.86 15.41
N ILE A 219 6.67 -1.23 14.50
CA ILE A 219 5.94 -1.89 13.41
C ILE A 219 6.23 -1.17 12.10
N SER A 220 6.44 -1.94 11.04
CA SER A 220 6.46 -1.41 9.68
C SER A 220 5.45 -2.15 8.80
N VAL A 221 4.54 -1.37 8.22
CA VAL A 221 3.40 -1.84 7.41
C VAL A 221 3.45 -1.21 6.02
N ASN A 222 3.82 -2.02 5.02
CA ASN A 222 4.03 -1.54 3.66
C ASN A 222 2.92 -1.99 2.72
N SER A 223 2.40 -1.09 1.88
CA SER A 223 1.33 -1.42 0.93
C SER A 223 0.10 -2.07 1.59
N VAL A 224 -0.35 -1.56 2.75
CA VAL A 224 -1.39 -2.19 3.57
C VAL A 224 -2.74 -1.49 3.41
N PRO A 225 -3.79 -2.18 2.91
CA PRO A 225 -5.15 -1.66 2.97
C PRO A 225 -5.69 -1.81 4.40
N ILE A 226 -5.67 -0.73 5.19
CA ILE A 226 -6.24 -0.76 6.55
C ILE A 226 -7.77 -0.79 6.50
N ASP A 227 -8.35 -0.23 5.44
CA ASP A 227 -9.75 -0.34 5.05
C ASP A 227 -9.81 -1.27 3.82
N VAL A 228 -9.92 -2.57 4.07
CA VAL A 228 -9.92 -3.61 3.02
C VAL A 228 -11.14 -3.44 2.12
N PHE A 229 -12.29 -3.03 2.69
CA PHE A 229 -13.47 -2.69 1.92
C PHE A 229 -13.16 -1.60 0.89
N GLN A 230 -12.76 -0.40 1.30
CA GLN A 230 -12.64 0.74 0.41
C GLN A 230 -11.37 0.69 -0.46
N ASP A 231 -10.24 0.24 0.08
CA ASP A 231 -8.96 0.44 -0.61
C ASP A 231 -8.50 -0.78 -1.41
N ALA A 232 -9.18 -1.93 -1.25
CA ALA A 232 -8.90 -3.15 -2.00
C ALA A 232 -10.11 -3.71 -2.78
N LEU A 233 -11.24 -3.96 -2.10
CA LEU A 233 -12.32 -4.78 -2.65
C LEU A 233 -13.48 -3.98 -3.26
N PHE A 234 -13.74 -2.78 -2.77
CA PHE A 234 -14.86 -1.90 -3.12
C PHE A 234 -14.40 -0.42 -3.21
N PRO A 235 -13.42 -0.06 -4.06
CA PRO A 235 -13.04 1.34 -4.24
C PRO A 235 -14.21 2.19 -4.70
N GLY A 236 -14.51 3.24 -3.93
CA GLY A 236 -15.70 4.07 -4.17
C GLY A 236 -17.03 3.34 -3.96
N GLY A 237 -17.02 2.18 -3.32
CA GLY A 237 -18.17 1.28 -3.22
C GLY A 237 -18.42 0.44 -4.48
N VAL A 238 -17.52 0.49 -5.47
CA VAL A 238 -17.60 -0.30 -6.71
C VAL A 238 -16.88 -1.64 -6.52
N LYS A 239 -17.57 -2.77 -6.69
CA LYS A 239 -16.99 -4.10 -6.47
C LYS A 239 -15.86 -4.42 -7.46
N ASN A 240 -14.66 -4.62 -6.93
CA ASN A 240 -13.49 -5.12 -7.65
C ASN A 240 -13.54 -6.65 -7.72
N VAL A 241 -14.28 -7.16 -8.71
CA VAL A 241 -14.53 -8.60 -8.89
C VAL A 241 -13.23 -9.36 -9.12
N LYS A 242 -12.29 -8.77 -9.85
CA LYS A 242 -10.99 -9.41 -10.10
C LYS A 242 -10.20 -9.59 -8.81
N ALA A 243 -10.03 -8.55 -8.00
CA ALA A 243 -9.28 -8.67 -6.74
C ALA A 243 -9.93 -9.65 -5.75
N VAL A 244 -11.26 -9.64 -5.65
CA VAL A 244 -12.00 -10.61 -4.81
C VAL A 244 -11.73 -12.05 -5.26
N ASN A 245 -11.88 -12.33 -6.56
CA ASN A 245 -11.70 -13.67 -7.10
C ASN A 245 -10.24 -14.13 -7.06
N ASP A 246 -9.29 -13.25 -7.40
CA ASP A 246 -7.86 -13.52 -7.35
C ASP A 246 -7.43 -13.87 -5.91
N TRP A 247 -7.88 -13.06 -4.94
CA TRP A 247 -7.56 -13.28 -3.54
C TRP A 247 -8.17 -14.59 -3.04
N ALA A 248 -9.49 -14.78 -3.19
CA ALA A 248 -10.19 -16.00 -2.75
C ALA A 248 -9.61 -17.28 -3.39
N SER A 249 -9.23 -17.21 -4.67
CA SER A 249 -8.58 -18.33 -5.35
C SER A 249 -7.20 -18.64 -4.78
N PHE A 250 -6.41 -17.61 -4.46
CA PHE A 250 -5.09 -17.77 -3.84
C PHE A 250 -5.21 -18.37 -2.44
N THR A 251 -6.08 -17.80 -1.59
CA THR A 251 -6.29 -18.27 -0.20
C THR A 251 -6.83 -19.69 -0.18
N GLY A 252 -7.83 -19.97 -1.01
CA GLY A 252 -8.45 -21.29 -1.09
C GLY A 252 -7.48 -22.38 -1.55
N ALA A 253 -6.52 -22.05 -2.42
CA ALA A 253 -5.49 -22.97 -2.85
C ALA A 253 -4.47 -23.26 -1.74
N THR A 254 -4.00 -22.23 -1.02
CA THR A 254 -3.02 -22.39 0.05
C THR A 254 -3.58 -23.13 1.26
N ASP A 255 -4.83 -22.86 1.62
CA ASP A 255 -5.48 -23.47 2.79
C ASP A 255 -5.72 -24.97 2.57
N ARG A 256 -6.04 -25.38 1.33
CA ARG A 256 -6.41 -26.76 0.96
C ARG A 256 -5.29 -27.57 0.32
N GLN A 257 -4.08 -27.02 0.22
CA GLN A 257 -2.96 -27.57 -0.58
C GLN A 257 -3.36 -27.95 -2.00
N THR A 258 -4.31 -27.23 -2.58
CA THR A 258 -4.71 -27.50 -3.94
C THR A 258 -3.67 -26.88 -4.84
N ARG A 259 -3.01 -27.71 -5.68
CA ARG A 259 -2.11 -27.21 -6.74
C ARG A 259 -2.78 -26.05 -7.44
N TRP A 260 -2.01 -25.00 -7.74
CA TRP A 260 -2.39 -23.65 -8.18
C TRP A 260 -3.21 -23.58 -9.49
N ASN A 261 -4.29 -24.34 -9.54
CA ASN A 261 -5.11 -24.62 -10.70
C ASN A 261 -6.09 -23.50 -10.99
N ASN A 262 -6.35 -22.61 -10.02
CA ASN A 262 -7.38 -21.58 -10.09
C ASN A 262 -6.79 -20.16 -10.05
N ILE A 263 -5.48 -19.98 -10.21
CA ILE A 263 -4.92 -18.63 -10.38
C ILE A 263 -5.50 -18.04 -11.67
N PRO A 264 -6.21 -16.89 -11.62
CA PRO A 264 -6.92 -16.40 -12.80
C PRO A 264 -5.98 -15.94 -13.92
N THR A 265 -4.80 -15.42 -13.58
CA THR A 265 -3.78 -15.01 -14.56
C THR A 265 -3.04 -16.21 -15.18
N PHE A 266 -3.11 -16.33 -16.51
CA PHE A 266 -2.56 -17.48 -17.26
C PHE A 266 -1.08 -17.78 -16.99
N LYS A 267 -0.20 -16.76 -17.01
CA LYS A 267 1.25 -16.93 -16.88
C LYS A 267 1.67 -17.38 -15.46
N PRO A 268 1.22 -16.72 -14.37
CA PRO A 268 1.44 -17.21 -13.00
C PRO A 268 0.78 -18.56 -12.72
N ARG A 269 -0.43 -18.81 -13.28
CA ARG A 269 -1.09 -20.11 -13.20
C ARG A 269 -0.22 -21.22 -13.78
N LEU A 270 0.32 -21.01 -14.99
CA LEU A 270 1.20 -22.00 -15.62
C LEU A 270 2.47 -22.23 -14.78
N MET A 271 3.10 -21.16 -14.28
CA MET A 271 4.29 -21.26 -13.43
C MET A 271 4.01 -22.04 -12.14
N LEU A 272 2.98 -21.66 -11.39
CA LEU A 272 2.72 -22.25 -10.08
C LEU A 272 2.09 -23.64 -10.18
N LYS A 273 1.21 -23.88 -11.16
CA LYS A 273 0.56 -25.19 -11.38
C LYS A 273 1.54 -26.32 -11.64
N TYR A 274 2.60 -26.04 -12.41
CA TYR A 274 3.55 -27.06 -12.83
C TYR A 274 4.84 -27.06 -12.00
N PHE A 275 5.13 -26.00 -11.24
CA PHE A 275 6.44 -25.83 -10.60
C PHE A 275 6.39 -25.39 -9.12
N GLY A 276 5.22 -25.07 -8.56
CA GLY A 276 5.04 -24.81 -7.12
C GLY A 276 4.59 -26.08 -6.37
N GLY A 277 5.25 -26.39 -5.26
CA GLY A 277 4.95 -27.54 -4.40
C GLY A 277 4.01 -27.21 -3.22
N GLU A 278 3.94 -28.13 -2.25
CA GLU A 278 3.12 -28.04 -1.03
C GLU A 278 3.58 -26.94 -0.08
N VAL A 279 2.70 -26.51 0.83
CA VAL A 279 3.06 -25.60 1.93
C VAL A 279 4.17 -26.21 2.79
N TYR A 280 5.06 -25.37 3.31
CA TYR A 280 6.24 -25.82 4.04
C TYR A 280 5.88 -26.41 5.41
N ARG A 281 6.07 -27.73 5.54
CA ARG A 281 5.80 -28.51 6.76
C ARG A 281 6.78 -28.19 7.89
N VAL A 282 6.33 -28.44 9.12
CA VAL A 282 7.17 -28.34 10.32
C VAL A 282 7.94 -29.63 10.59
N ASP A 283 7.29 -30.77 10.47
CA ASP A 283 7.84 -32.10 10.70
C ASP A 283 7.38 -33.10 9.62
N ASP A 284 7.85 -34.34 9.73
CA ASP A 284 7.51 -35.44 8.80
C ASP A 284 6.27 -36.23 9.27
N ASP A 285 5.44 -35.68 10.17
CA ASP A 285 4.19 -36.32 10.63
C ASP A 285 3.05 -36.05 9.64
N ASP A 286 2.92 -36.94 8.66
CA ASP A 286 1.87 -36.89 7.65
C ASP A 286 0.45 -36.83 8.24
N ALA A 287 0.18 -37.59 9.31
CA ALA A 287 -1.16 -37.69 9.87
C ALA A 287 -1.56 -36.39 10.57
N LYS A 288 -0.64 -35.80 11.34
CA LYS A 288 -0.82 -34.49 11.98
C LYS A 288 -1.02 -33.40 10.95
N PHE A 289 -0.19 -33.37 9.91
CA PHE A 289 -0.30 -32.38 8.85
C PHE A 289 -1.62 -32.48 8.08
N GLN A 290 -2.03 -33.68 7.68
CA GLN A 290 -3.32 -33.89 7.01
C GLN A 290 -4.51 -33.51 7.90
N LYS A 291 -4.41 -33.72 9.22
CA LYS A 291 -5.43 -33.24 10.17
C LYS A 291 -5.61 -31.73 10.08
N TYR A 292 -4.52 -30.95 10.08
CA TYR A 292 -4.61 -29.49 9.98
C TYR A 292 -5.20 -29.03 8.65
N ILE A 293 -4.82 -29.65 7.54
CA ILE A 293 -5.43 -29.33 6.24
C ILE A 293 -6.93 -29.65 6.22
N ASN A 294 -7.35 -30.73 6.87
CA ASN A 294 -8.78 -31.03 7.02
C ASN A 294 -9.50 -30.00 7.89
N GLU A 295 -8.85 -29.43 8.91
CA GLU A 295 -9.39 -28.31 9.69
C GLU A 295 -9.56 -27.07 8.81
N HIS A 296 -8.58 -26.75 7.95
CA HIS A 296 -8.64 -25.62 7.01
C HIS A 296 -9.81 -25.71 6.01
N MET A 297 -10.31 -26.90 5.71
CA MET A 297 -11.46 -27.07 4.81
C MET A 297 -12.73 -26.35 5.30
N GLN A 298 -12.79 -25.99 6.58
CA GLN A 298 -13.86 -25.21 7.19
C GLN A 298 -13.76 -23.70 6.88
N ASN A 299 -12.61 -23.23 6.39
CA ASN A 299 -12.43 -21.82 6.04
C ASN A 299 -13.37 -21.42 4.89
N PRO A 300 -14.06 -20.27 5.00
CA PRO A 300 -15.02 -19.83 3.98
C PRO A 300 -14.34 -19.46 2.67
N ASP A 301 -15.11 -19.49 1.58
CA ASP A 301 -14.70 -18.92 0.29
C ASP A 301 -15.16 -17.46 0.20
N LEU A 302 -14.20 -16.54 0.32
CA LEU A 302 -14.51 -15.12 0.34
C LEU A 302 -15.23 -14.64 -0.92
N SER A 303 -14.96 -15.22 -2.10
CA SER A 303 -15.65 -14.83 -3.34
C SER A 303 -17.15 -15.15 -3.29
N ARG A 304 -17.49 -16.26 -2.63
CA ARG A 304 -18.88 -16.65 -2.36
C ARG A 304 -19.49 -15.75 -1.29
N GLU A 305 -18.78 -15.50 -0.20
CA GLU A 305 -19.27 -14.68 0.91
C GLU A 305 -19.57 -13.23 0.48
N LEU A 306 -18.80 -12.71 -0.48
CA LEU A 306 -18.94 -11.35 -1.00
C LEU A 306 -19.81 -11.24 -2.26
N LEU A 307 -20.43 -12.33 -2.73
CA LEU A 307 -21.13 -12.35 -4.03
C LEU A 307 -22.21 -11.27 -4.13
N HIS A 308 -22.98 -11.07 -3.06
CA HIS A 308 -24.11 -10.13 -3.01
C HIS A 308 -23.84 -8.84 -2.24
N THR A 309 -22.64 -8.67 -1.68
CA THR A 309 -22.26 -7.46 -0.95
C THR A 309 -22.28 -6.25 -1.87
N ARG A 310 -22.96 -5.19 -1.43
CA ARG A 310 -23.00 -3.86 -2.04
C ARG A 310 -22.64 -2.77 -1.02
N PHE A 311 -23.00 -2.97 0.25
CA PHE A 311 -22.71 -2.09 1.37
C PHE A 311 -21.72 -2.74 2.33
N ARG A 312 -20.98 -1.91 3.06
CA ARG A 312 -19.95 -2.36 4.02
C ARG A 312 -20.53 -3.26 5.11
N ASP A 313 -21.76 -2.97 5.52
CA ASP A 313 -22.50 -3.67 6.57
C ASP A 313 -23.39 -4.81 6.07
N ASP A 314 -23.36 -5.12 4.76
CA ASP A 314 -24.07 -6.29 4.23
C ASP A 314 -23.51 -7.59 4.83
N PRO A 315 -24.39 -8.52 5.27
CA PRO A 315 -23.94 -9.77 5.83
C PRO A 315 -23.21 -10.62 4.80
N PHE A 316 -22.25 -11.41 5.25
CA PHE A 316 -21.69 -12.48 4.44
C PHE A 316 -22.79 -13.49 4.05
N ALA A 317 -22.61 -14.17 2.91
CA ALA A 317 -23.63 -15.04 2.33
C ALA A 317 -23.99 -16.27 3.19
N SER A 318 -23.01 -16.84 3.92
CA SER A 318 -23.18 -18.09 4.65
C SER A 318 -22.61 -18.11 6.07
N ILE A 319 -21.74 -17.16 6.41
CA ILE A 319 -21.12 -17.03 7.75
C ILE A 319 -21.64 -15.80 8.50
N SER A 320 -21.43 -15.77 9.81
CA SER A 320 -21.73 -14.59 10.63
C SER A 320 -20.72 -13.47 10.41
N GLY A 321 -21.20 -12.24 10.32
CA GLY A 321 -20.37 -11.04 10.16
C GLY A 321 -20.60 -10.36 8.81
N ASN A 322 -19.72 -9.42 8.48
CA ASN A 322 -19.75 -8.60 7.27
C ASN A 322 -18.32 -8.12 6.93
N VAL A 323 -18.16 -7.42 5.82
CA VAL A 323 -16.84 -7.01 5.30
C VAL A 323 -16.08 -6.07 6.25
N GLU A 324 -16.78 -5.30 7.10
CA GLU A 324 -16.17 -4.45 8.13
C GLU A 324 -15.26 -5.25 9.09
N HIS A 325 -15.48 -6.56 9.24
CA HIS A 325 -14.63 -7.41 10.08
C HIS A 325 -13.24 -7.69 9.48
N LEU A 326 -13.09 -7.51 8.16
CA LEU A 326 -11.80 -7.65 7.47
C LEU A 326 -10.94 -6.38 7.60
N ASP A 327 -11.53 -5.25 7.97
CA ASP A 327 -10.83 -3.97 8.07
C ASP A 327 -9.99 -3.91 9.36
N ALA A 328 -8.76 -3.40 9.26
CA ALA A 328 -7.93 -3.07 10.42
C ALA A 328 -8.44 -1.83 11.17
N THR A 329 -9.33 -1.03 10.56
CA THR A 329 -9.89 0.20 11.13
C THR A 329 -10.54 -0.03 12.50
N ARG A 330 -11.15 -1.21 12.71
CA ARG A 330 -11.76 -1.61 13.98
C ARG A 330 -10.78 -1.73 15.15
N HIS A 331 -9.49 -1.89 14.85
CA HIS A 331 -8.41 -2.02 15.83
C HIS A 331 -7.58 -0.75 16.01
N LEU A 332 -7.89 0.33 15.29
CA LEU A 332 -7.13 1.59 15.36
C LEU A 332 -6.96 2.13 16.79
N PRO A 333 -7.98 2.12 17.68
CA PRO A 333 -7.77 2.49 19.08
C PRO A 333 -6.76 1.62 19.80
N ALA A 334 -6.83 0.30 19.65
CA ALA A 334 -5.92 -0.62 20.31
C ALA A 334 -4.49 -0.45 19.78
N ILE A 335 -4.33 -0.25 18.48
CA ILE A 335 -3.05 0.06 17.84
C ILE A 335 -2.49 1.37 18.38
N ALA A 336 -3.29 2.42 18.46
CA ALA A 336 -2.86 3.71 18.99
C ALA A 336 -2.52 3.64 20.49
N ALA A 337 -3.34 2.94 21.29
CA ALA A 337 -3.12 2.73 22.72
C ALA A 337 -1.85 1.91 23.01
N SER A 338 -1.45 1.03 22.09
CA SER A 338 -0.22 0.23 22.26
C SER A 338 1.03 1.11 22.39
N GLY A 339 0.99 2.35 21.86
CA GLY A 339 2.14 3.22 21.84
C GLY A 339 3.35 2.52 21.21
N VAL A 340 3.15 1.84 20.09
CA VAL A 340 4.21 1.28 19.25
C VAL A 340 4.64 2.29 18.17
N ALA A 341 5.94 2.41 17.90
CA ALA A 341 6.41 3.26 16.80
C ALA A 341 5.95 2.64 15.47
N LEU A 342 5.40 3.44 14.55
CA LEU A 342 4.84 2.92 13.30
C LEU A 342 5.40 3.62 12.07
N GLN A 343 5.90 2.84 11.12
CA GLN A 343 6.19 3.29 9.78
C GLN A 343 5.24 2.65 8.77
N THR A 344 4.74 3.45 7.82
CA THR A 344 4.04 2.94 6.65
C THR A 344 4.64 3.47 5.35
N SER A 345 4.74 2.60 4.33
CA SER A 345 5.16 3.00 2.98
C SER A 345 4.27 2.40 1.90
N THR A 346 3.92 3.17 0.87
CA THR A 346 3.06 2.70 -0.22
C THR A 346 3.25 3.54 -1.49
N GLY A 347 2.67 3.07 -2.60
CA GLY A 347 2.76 3.70 -3.90
C GLY A 347 1.51 4.49 -4.29
N PHE A 348 1.67 5.57 -5.05
CA PHE A 348 0.55 6.32 -5.65
C PHE A 348 -0.24 5.52 -6.68
N PHE A 349 0.26 4.36 -7.14
CA PHE A 349 -0.40 3.45 -8.08
C PHE A 349 -0.73 2.08 -7.45
N ASP A 350 -0.77 2.03 -6.12
CA ASP A 350 -1.00 0.84 -5.32
C ASP A 350 -2.48 0.76 -4.88
N MET A 351 -3.38 0.28 -5.75
CA MET A 351 -4.83 0.20 -5.48
C MET A 351 -5.37 1.49 -4.83
N GLY A 352 -6.09 1.42 -3.69
CA GLY A 352 -6.44 2.57 -2.85
C GLY A 352 -5.50 2.77 -1.65
N VAL A 353 -4.41 2.01 -1.56
CA VAL A 353 -3.60 1.86 -0.35
C VAL A 353 -2.88 3.14 0.08
N ALA A 354 -2.55 4.03 -0.85
CA ALA A 354 -2.06 5.37 -0.52
C ALA A 354 -2.98 6.07 0.50
N ARG A 355 -4.30 5.98 0.29
CA ARG A 355 -5.29 6.55 1.21
C ARG A 355 -5.25 5.84 2.57
N SER A 356 -5.19 4.52 2.61
CA SER A 356 -5.01 3.75 3.85
C SER A 356 -3.78 4.18 4.66
N SER A 357 -2.61 4.30 4.04
CA SER A 357 -1.38 4.72 4.72
C SER A 357 -1.47 6.15 5.26
N ILE A 358 -2.07 7.07 4.47
CA ILE A 358 -2.33 8.45 4.91
C ILE A 358 -3.31 8.45 6.09
N LEU A 359 -4.40 7.69 6.01
CA LEU A 359 -5.41 7.56 7.06
C LEU A 359 -4.79 7.06 8.37
N LEU A 360 -4.00 5.98 8.31
CA LEU A 360 -3.29 5.43 9.46
C LEU A 360 -2.36 6.46 10.10
N TYR A 361 -1.53 7.12 9.29
CA TYR A 361 -0.60 8.14 9.77
C TYR A 361 -1.34 9.31 10.42
N LYS A 362 -2.38 9.84 9.77
CA LYS A 362 -3.15 10.97 10.29
C LYS A 362 -3.94 10.60 11.55
N TYR A 363 -4.45 9.38 11.65
CA TYR A 363 -5.11 8.88 12.86
C TYR A 363 -4.12 8.83 14.03
N LEU A 364 -2.96 8.21 13.84
CA LEU A 364 -1.95 8.04 14.88
C LEU A 364 -1.27 9.34 15.30
N THR A 365 -1.29 10.37 14.43
CA THR A 365 -0.76 11.71 14.74
C THR A 365 -1.83 12.70 15.17
N ASN A 366 -3.10 12.29 15.21
CA ASN A 366 -4.26 13.14 15.51
C ASN A 366 -4.37 14.37 14.59
N THR A 367 -4.16 14.17 13.28
CA THR A 367 -4.17 15.23 12.25
C THR A 367 -5.29 15.05 11.22
N LEU A 368 -6.27 14.18 11.51
CA LEU A 368 -7.46 13.99 10.68
C LEU A 368 -8.35 15.23 10.69
N ASP A 369 -9.03 15.46 9.57
CA ASP A 369 -10.12 16.43 9.53
C ASP A 369 -11.30 15.92 10.38
N VAL A 370 -12.11 16.86 10.89
CA VAL A 370 -13.22 16.56 11.81
C VAL A 370 -14.21 15.54 11.22
N THR A 371 -14.47 15.61 9.91
CA THR A 371 -15.44 14.74 9.26
C THR A 371 -14.92 13.30 9.19
N THR A 372 -13.69 13.09 8.73
CA THR A 372 -13.07 11.77 8.71
C THR A 372 -12.90 11.21 10.12
N ALA A 373 -12.46 12.05 11.07
CA ALA A 373 -12.31 11.66 12.47
C ALA A 373 -13.63 11.18 13.09
N SER A 374 -14.77 11.78 12.71
CA SER A 374 -16.09 11.38 13.21
C SER A 374 -16.55 9.97 12.81
N LEU A 375 -15.93 9.40 11.77
CA LEU A 375 -16.25 8.05 11.27
C LEU A 375 -15.34 6.97 11.87
N LEU A 376 -14.27 7.37 12.54
CA LEU A 376 -13.35 6.46 13.19
C LEU A 376 -13.59 6.44 14.70
N PRO A 377 -13.25 5.33 15.37
CA PRO A 377 -13.24 5.30 16.83
C PRO A 377 -12.33 6.39 17.41
N ALA A 378 -12.78 7.06 18.48
CA ALA A 378 -12.00 8.10 19.14
C ALA A 378 -10.63 7.58 19.63
N LEU A 379 -9.61 8.44 19.58
CA LEU A 379 -8.29 8.11 20.11
C LEU A 379 -8.38 7.88 21.63
N PRO A 380 -7.82 6.77 22.15
CA PRO A 380 -7.79 6.52 23.57
C PRO A 380 -6.80 7.46 24.28
N LYS A 381 -6.97 7.62 25.59
CA LYS A 381 -6.16 8.54 26.40
C LYS A 381 -4.67 8.23 26.30
N GLU A 382 -4.32 6.95 26.32
CA GLU A 382 -2.96 6.43 26.21
C GLU A 382 -2.30 6.86 24.88
N ALA A 383 -3.08 6.88 23.80
CA ALA A 383 -2.60 7.34 22.50
C ALA A 383 -2.31 8.85 22.50
N LEU A 384 -3.20 9.65 23.09
CA LEU A 384 -3.01 11.09 23.22
C LEU A 384 -1.78 11.42 24.08
N GLU A 385 -1.51 10.63 25.12
CA GLU A 385 -0.29 10.75 25.93
C GLU A 385 0.97 10.37 25.12
N ALA A 386 0.88 9.36 24.24
CA ALA A 386 1.98 8.89 23.40
C ALA A 386 2.40 9.88 22.30
N LEU A 387 1.53 10.80 21.87
CA LEU A 387 1.84 11.84 20.88
C LEU A 387 3.04 12.73 21.27
N ASN A 388 3.36 12.82 22.58
CA ASN A 388 4.50 13.60 23.08
C ASN A 388 5.87 12.99 22.74
N ARG A 389 5.94 11.80 22.11
CA ARG A 389 7.20 11.14 21.73
C ARG A 389 7.91 11.77 20.53
N GLY A 390 7.28 12.76 19.89
CA GLY A 390 7.85 13.62 18.86
C GLY A 390 7.68 13.10 17.42
N PRO A 391 8.01 13.94 16.42
CA PRO A 391 7.73 13.67 15.00
C PRO A 391 8.28 12.37 14.41
N PRO A 392 9.52 11.90 14.67
CA PRO A 392 10.08 10.72 14.00
C PRO A 392 9.46 9.39 14.46
N TYR A 393 8.49 9.44 15.37
CA TYR A 393 7.87 8.28 15.99
C TYR A 393 6.87 7.54 15.08
N HIS A 394 6.12 8.31 14.29
CA HIS A 394 5.26 7.79 13.22
C HIS A 394 5.75 8.33 11.89
N ARG A 395 5.80 7.49 10.85
CA ARG A 395 6.38 7.87 9.55
C ARG A 395 5.54 7.40 8.37
N LEU A 396 5.46 8.24 7.34
CA LEU A 396 4.71 8.02 6.11
C LEU A 396 5.64 8.19 4.91
N THR A 397 5.73 7.17 4.05
CA THR A 397 6.47 7.25 2.78
C THR A 397 5.56 6.96 1.59
N LEU A 398 5.46 7.88 0.65
CA LEU A 398 4.63 7.78 -0.55
C LEU A 398 5.50 7.86 -1.81
N GLY A 399 5.59 6.78 -2.58
CA GLY A 399 6.40 6.73 -3.80
C GLY A 399 5.59 6.48 -5.07
N PRO A 400 6.21 6.52 -6.25
CA PRO A 400 5.52 6.30 -7.51
C PRO A 400 5.49 4.80 -7.84
N TRP A 401 5.00 3.96 -6.93
CA TRP A 401 5.11 2.51 -7.08
C TRP A 401 3.78 1.81 -7.35
N SER A 402 3.87 0.65 -7.99
CA SER A 402 2.80 -0.35 -8.00
C SER A 402 2.70 -1.09 -6.65
N HIS A 403 1.72 -1.98 -6.51
CA HIS A 403 1.50 -2.75 -5.28
C HIS A 403 2.76 -3.45 -4.78
N ALA A 404 2.97 -3.41 -3.46
CA ALA A 404 4.13 -3.94 -2.75
C ALA A 404 5.48 -3.34 -3.20
N GLY A 405 5.47 -2.20 -3.88
CA GLY A 405 6.67 -1.57 -4.40
C GLY A 405 7.39 -2.47 -5.42
N VAL A 406 6.67 -3.27 -6.21
CA VAL A 406 7.29 -4.21 -7.16
C VAL A 406 7.98 -3.46 -8.30
N ASP A 407 7.28 -2.50 -8.90
CA ASP A 407 7.75 -1.70 -10.02
C ASP A 407 7.71 -0.20 -9.71
N ASN A 408 8.58 0.56 -10.38
CA ASN A 408 8.38 1.99 -10.56
C ASN A 408 7.24 2.20 -11.58
N ALA A 409 6.16 2.84 -11.14
CA ALA A 409 4.96 3.14 -11.90
C ALA A 409 4.88 4.62 -12.30
N ASP A 410 5.93 5.43 -12.09
CA ASP A 410 6.04 6.78 -12.63
C ASP A 410 5.96 6.73 -14.17
N PRO A 411 4.96 7.40 -14.80
CA PRO A 411 4.85 7.44 -16.25
C PRO A 411 6.06 8.05 -16.97
N PHE A 412 6.89 8.84 -16.27
CA PHE A 412 8.07 9.52 -16.79
C PHE A 412 9.39 8.85 -16.39
N ALA A 413 9.34 7.73 -15.65
CA ALA A 413 10.56 6.99 -15.36
C ALA A 413 11.19 6.49 -16.66
N GLU A 414 12.51 6.71 -16.78
CA GLU A 414 13.28 6.19 -17.92
C GLU A 414 13.35 4.66 -17.90
N GLY A 415 13.19 4.04 -16.72
CA GLY A 415 13.26 2.60 -16.55
C GLY A 415 12.42 2.09 -15.38
N LYS A 416 12.13 0.79 -15.40
CA LYS A 416 11.27 0.12 -14.41
C LYS A 416 11.91 -0.12 -13.05
N GLN A 417 13.21 0.13 -12.92
CA GLN A 417 13.93 -0.12 -11.68
C GLN A 417 13.41 0.83 -10.59
N LYS A 418 12.98 0.25 -9.47
CA LYS A 418 12.70 1.03 -8.27
C LYS A 418 14.03 1.55 -7.71
N CYS A 419 14.22 2.84 -7.85
CA CYS A 419 15.32 3.60 -7.27
C CYS A 419 14.97 3.95 -5.81
N PHE A 420 14.54 2.93 -5.04
CA PHE A 420 14.19 3.04 -3.62
C PHE A 420 14.33 1.68 -2.93
N TYR A 421 15.02 1.64 -1.79
CA TYR A 421 15.31 0.41 -1.08
C TYR A 421 14.37 0.23 0.12
N HIS A 422 13.15 -0.26 -0.13
CA HIS A 422 12.12 -0.43 0.91
C HIS A 422 12.63 -1.16 2.16
N LEU A 423 13.28 -2.31 2.01
CA LEU A 423 13.77 -3.08 3.16
C LEU A 423 14.93 -2.41 3.91
N ASP A 424 15.67 -1.52 3.24
CA ASP A 424 16.70 -0.74 3.90
C ASP A 424 16.07 0.34 4.78
N GLU A 425 15.01 0.98 4.28
CA GLU A 425 14.25 1.95 5.05
C GLU A 425 13.55 1.31 6.26
N VAL A 426 12.92 0.14 6.09
CA VAL A 426 12.34 -0.61 7.22
C VAL A 426 13.42 -0.97 8.24
N SER A 427 14.58 -1.44 7.78
CA SER A 427 15.69 -1.77 8.66
C SER A 427 16.23 -0.56 9.40
N ARG A 428 16.23 0.63 8.77
CA ARG A 428 16.66 1.87 9.39
C ARG A 428 15.73 2.27 10.53
N PHE A 429 14.43 2.16 10.28
CA PHE A 429 13.41 2.38 11.30
C PHE A 429 13.53 1.40 12.46
N PHE A 430 13.74 0.11 12.18
CA PHE A 430 13.96 -0.85 13.26
C PHE A 430 15.26 -0.58 14.01
N ASP A 431 16.38 -0.25 13.34
CA ASP A 431 17.64 0.06 14.03
C ASP A 431 17.48 1.29 14.95
N ARG A 432 16.65 2.26 14.55
CA ARG A 432 16.31 3.45 15.34
C ARG A 432 15.56 3.13 16.64
N HIS A 433 14.72 2.08 16.64
CA HIS A 433 13.84 1.73 17.75
C HIS A 433 14.29 0.51 18.57
N MET A 434 15.09 -0.37 17.99
CA MET A 434 15.49 -1.67 18.56
C MET A 434 16.96 -1.70 18.99
N TYR A 435 17.78 -0.76 18.53
CA TYR A 435 19.21 -0.70 18.84
C TYR A 435 19.64 0.69 19.27
N ALA A 436 19.76 0.89 20.59
CA ALA A 436 20.17 2.18 21.17
C ALA A 436 21.51 2.71 20.59
N ASN A 437 22.48 1.82 20.35
CA ASN A 437 23.79 2.16 19.78
C ASN A 437 23.76 2.41 18.26
N ARG A 438 22.67 2.06 17.56
CA ARG A 438 22.50 2.33 16.12
C ARG A 438 21.62 3.55 15.86
N ARG A 439 20.94 4.09 16.87
CA ARG A 439 20.05 5.25 16.73
C ARG A 439 20.68 6.40 15.92
N GLN A 440 21.92 6.76 16.25
CA GLN A 440 22.64 7.88 15.63
C GLN A 440 23.03 7.63 14.17
N ILE A 441 23.26 6.38 13.75
CA ILE A 441 23.62 6.07 12.35
C ILE A 441 22.41 6.12 11.42
N THR A 442 21.19 6.09 11.96
CA THR A 442 19.97 6.07 11.16
C THR A 442 19.62 7.44 10.58
N LYS A 443 20.02 8.53 11.24
CA LYS A 443 19.64 9.92 10.94
C LYS A 443 18.14 10.19 10.85
N ILE A 444 17.27 9.24 11.23
CA ILE A 444 15.81 9.39 11.19
C ILE A 444 15.33 10.62 11.99
N ASP A 445 16.03 10.94 13.09
CA ASP A 445 15.70 12.07 13.96
C ASP A 445 16.00 13.44 13.32
N GLU A 446 16.72 13.49 12.19
CA GLU A 446 17.08 14.71 11.44
C GLU A 446 16.07 15.02 10.31
N GLU A 447 15.11 14.14 10.06
CA GLU A 447 14.19 14.19 8.91
C GLU A 447 12.75 14.46 9.35
N LEU A 448 11.96 15.10 8.47
CA LEU A 448 10.52 15.22 8.71
C LEU A 448 9.80 13.86 8.55
N PRO A 449 8.64 13.65 9.21
CA PRO A 449 7.98 12.34 9.27
C PRO A 449 7.32 11.88 7.97
N VAL A 450 6.96 12.81 7.07
CA VAL A 450 6.34 12.49 5.77
C VAL A 450 7.35 12.64 4.67
N HIS A 451 7.58 11.57 3.91
CA HIS A 451 8.38 11.55 2.69
C HIS A 451 7.49 11.23 1.50
N TYR A 452 7.57 12.01 0.44
CA TYR A 452 6.78 11.77 -0.76
C TYR A 452 7.56 12.10 -2.03
N PHE A 453 7.24 11.39 -3.10
CA PHE A 453 7.85 11.58 -4.40
C PHE A 453 6.94 12.39 -5.33
N THR A 454 7.45 13.45 -5.93
CA THR A 454 6.71 14.23 -6.93
C THR A 454 7.08 13.78 -8.34
N MET A 455 6.13 13.15 -9.04
CA MET A 455 6.26 12.72 -10.43
C MET A 455 6.40 13.90 -11.40
N VAL A 456 6.91 13.64 -12.60
CA VAL A 456 7.35 14.63 -13.62
C VAL A 456 8.60 15.39 -13.19
N HIS A 457 8.62 15.91 -11.95
CA HIS A 457 9.80 16.53 -11.38
C HIS A 457 10.87 15.49 -10.99
N ASN A 458 10.44 14.25 -10.73
CA ASN A 458 11.29 13.13 -10.37
C ASN A 458 12.14 13.43 -9.12
N ARG A 459 11.48 13.90 -8.06
CA ARG A 459 12.15 14.31 -6.81
C ARG A 459 11.41 13.85 -5.57
N TRP A 460 12.19 13.53 -4.55
CA TRP A 460 11.72 13.30 -3.19
C TRP A 460 11.62 14.61 -2.40
N LYS A 461 10.61 14.70 -1.53
CA LYS A 461 10.37 15.82 -0.62
C LYS A 461 10.00 15.31 0.77
N GLU A 462 10.22 16.17 1.75
CA GLU A 462 9.87 15.92 3.15
C GLU A 462 8.84 16.96 3.67
N ALA A 463 7.91 16.55 4.51
CA ALA A 463 6.90 17.42 5.12
C ALA A 463 6.54 16.98 6.54
N GLU A 464 6.05 17.92 7.34
CA GLU A 464 5.56 17.63 8.70
C GLU A 464 4.19 16.95 8.67
N LEU A 465 3.32 17.42 7.77
CA LEU A 465 1.94 16.97 7.64
C LEU A 465 1.64 16.54 6.20
N TRP A 466 0.58 15.73 6.05
CA TRP A 466 0.01 15.37 4.76
C TRP A 466 -1.47 15.76 4.65
N PRO A 467 -1.91 16.42 3.56
CA PRO A 467 -1.06 17.04 2.52
C PRO A 467 -0.13 18.12 3.10
N PRO A 468 0.96 18.50 2.39
CA PRO A 468 1.84 19.56 2.85
C PRO A 468 1.10 20.90 3.02
N VAL A 469 1.41 21.66 4.07
CA VAL A 469 0.73 22.91 4.45
C VAL A 469 0.79 24.04 3.41
N TYR A 470 1.74 24.01 2.49
CA TYR A 470 1.86 25.00 1.42
C TYR A 470 0.88 24.77 0.26
N VAL A 471 0.22 23.61 0.23
CA VAL A 471 -0.74 23.26 -0.82
C VAL A 471 -2.08 23.92 -0.51
N SER A 472 -2.71 24.50 -1.52
CA SER A 472 -3.99 25.18 -1.41
C SER A 472 -4.97 24.72 -2.49
N ASP A 473 -6.26 24.75 -2.18
CA ASP A 473 -7.29 24.34 -3.13
C ASP A 473 -7.51 25.40 -4.21
N VAL A 474 -7.38 24.98 -5.47
CA VAL A 474 -7.82 25.74 -6.64
C VAL A 474 -9.12 25.11 -7.16
N VAL A 475 -10.16 25.93 -7.28
CA VAL A 475 -11.48 25.50 -7.74
C VAL A 475 -11.70 25.97 -9.17
N LEU A 476 -12.11 25.05 -10.03
CA LEU A 476 -12.50 25.33 -11.41
C LEU A 476 -13.90 24.79 -11.67
N TYR A 477 -14.78 25.61 -12.23
CA TYR A 477 -16.17 25.29 -12.52
C TYR A 477 -16.33 24.84 -13.97
N LEU A 478 -17.22 23.87 -14.21
CA LEU A 478 -17.53 23.45 -15.57
C LEU A 478 -18.27 24.58 -16.30
N GLY A 479 -17.75 24.93 -17.48
CA GLY A 479 -18.25 25.96 -18.38
C GLY A 479 -18.80 25.40 -19.68
N VAL A 480 -19.21 26.32 -20.56
CA VAL A 480 -19.63 25.99 -21.92
C VAL A 480 -18.45 25.43 -22.73
N ASN A 481 -18.72 24.64 -23.77
CA ASN A 481 -17.71 23.98 -24.63
C ASN A 481 -16.83 22.92 -23.96
N ASN A 482 -17.34 22.22 -22.93
CA ASN A 482 -16.63 21.16 -22.22
C ASN A 482 -15.30 21.62 -21.58
N GLY A 483 -15.19 22.89 -21.19
CA GLY A 483 -14.02 23.45 -20.52
C GLY A 483 -14.32 23.83 -19.08
N PHE A 484 -13.37 23.64 -18.16
CA PHE A 484 -13.41 24.26 -16.85
C PHE A 484 -12.92 25.73 -16.91
N GLN A 485 -13.39 26.55 -15.99
CA GLN A 485 -13.07 27.98 -15.88
C GLN A 485 -13.05 28.41 -14.41
N SER A 486 -12.45 29.56 -14.09
CA SER A 486 -12.33 30.04 -12.70
C SER A 486 -13.65 30.52 -12.08
N GLU A 487 -14.59 30.97 -12.93
CA GLU A 487 -15.86 31.54 -12.49
C GLU A 487 -17.03 30.58 -12.74
N PRO A 488 -18.03 30.51 -11.84
CA PRO A 488 -19.19 29.66 -12.03
C PRO A 488 -20.04 30.12 -13.22
N THR A 489 -20.54 29.16 -14.00
CA THR A 489 -21.50 29.43 -15.08
C THR A 489 -22.86 29.83 -14.50
N LEU A 490 -23.45 30.92 -14.99
CA LEU A 490 -24.76 31.39 -14.49
C LEU A 490 -25.94 30.66 -15.15
N GLU A 491 -25.82 30.33 -16.44
CA GLU A 491 -26.86 29.63 -17.18
C GLU A 491 -26.79 28.13 -16.95
N VAL A 492 -27.95 27.50 -16.70
CA VAL A 492 -28.05 26.05 -16.57
C VAL A 492 -27.85 25.40 -17.93
N SER A 493 -26.93 24.45 -18.00
CA SER A 493 -26.62 23.67 -19.20
C SER A 493 -26.37 22.21 -18.83
N THR A 494 -26.40 21.34 -19.84
CA THR A 494 -26.23 19.90 -19.69
C THR A 494 -25.36 19.35 -20.82
N VAL A 495 -24.37 18.54 -20.47
CA VAL A 495 -23.64 17.69 -21.41
C VAL A 495 -24.14 16.26 -21.30
N ILE A 496 -24.38 15.61 -22.43
CA ILE A 496 -24.92 14.25 -22.50
C ILE A 496 -23.92 13.35 -23.24
N HIS A 497 -23.65 12.17 -22.70
CA HIS A 497 -22.79 11.17 -23.33
C HIS A 497 -23.38 9.77 -23.18
N ASN A 498 -23.23 8.94 -24.23
CA ASN A 498 -23.60 7.54 -24.18
C ASN A 498 -22.45 6.75 -23.55
N ILE A 499 -22.72 6.03 -22.47
CA ILE A 499 -21.73 5.26 -21.74
C ILE A 499 -21.31 4.05 -22.58
N SER A 500 -20.00 3.88 -22.77
CA SER A 500 -19.43 2.65 -23.33
C SER A 500 -18.78 1.84 -22.22
N HIS A 501 -19.25 0.61 -22.01
CA HIS A 501 -18.64 -0.36 -21.08
C HIS A 501 -17.45 -1.09 -21.71
N LYS A 502 -16.74 -0.45 -22.65
CA LYS A 502 -15.58 -1.07 -23.28
C LYS A 502 -14.43 -1.09 -22.27
N PRO A 503 -13.71 -2.23 -22.17
CA PRO A 503 -12.61 -2.36 -21.23
C PRO A 503 -11.57 -1.27 -21.51
N THR A 504 -10.92 -0.79 -20.46
CA THR A 504 -9.60 -0.17 -20.56
C THR A 504 -8.68 -1.18 -21.24
N LEU A 505 -8.56 -1.05 -22.57
CA LEU A 505 -7.68 -1.75 -23.53
C LEU A 505 -6.77 -2.86 -22.95
N GLU A 506 -7.28 -4.05 -22.59
CA GLU A 506 -6.43 -5.17 -22.09
C GLU A 506 -5.29 -4.73 -21.12
N THR A 507 -5.51 -3.68 -20.32
CA THR A 507 -4.45 -3.05 -19.53
C THR A 507 -4.48 -3.59 -18.12
N VAL A 508 -3.31 -3.94 -17.56
CA VAL A 508 -3.21 -4.21 -16.12
C VAL A 508 -3.50 -2.90 -15.38
N SER A 509 -4.53 -2.87 -14.53
CA SER A 509 -4.90 -1.68 -13.76
C SER A 509 -4.37 -1.69 -12.32
N ARG A 510 -4.52 -0.55 -11.61
CA ARG A 510 -3.86 -0.34 -10.32
C ARG A 510 -4.54 -1.20 -9.26
N TRP A 511 -5.75 -1.62 -9.58
CA TRP A 511 -6.66 -2.45 -8.82
C TRP A 511 -6.32 -3.95 -8.94
N ASN A 512 -5.35 -4.32 -9.80
CA ASN A 512 -4.94 -5.71 -10.03
C ASN A 512 -3.71 -6.11 -9.21
N MET A 513 -3.89 -6.19 -7.89
CA MET A 513 -2.84 -6.53 -6.93
C MET A 513 -1.99 -7.75 -7.33
N LEU A 514 -2.64 -8.86 -7.69
CA LEU A 514 -1.95 -10.12 -7.97
C LEU A 514 -1.12 -10.04 -9.24
N ASP A 515 -1.60 -9.30 -10.25
CA ASP A 515 -0.88 -9.07 -11.51
C ASP A 515 0.46 -8.37 -11.21
N HIS A 516 0.44 -7.29 -10.41
CA HIS A 516 1.64 -6.56 -9.98
C HIS A 516 2.63 -7.46 -9.23
N LEU A 517 2.14 -8.32 -8.34
CA LEU A 517 2.99 -9.25 -7.57
C LEU A 517 3.74 -10.26 -8.45
N PHE A 518 3.21 -10.56 -9.65
CA PHE A 518 3.86 -11.42 -10.63
C PHE A 518 4.59 -10.63 -11.73
N GLY A 519 4.82 -9.33 -11.53
CA GLY A 519 5.56 -8.46 -12.45
C GLY A 519 4.81 -8.15 -13.74
N LEU A 520 3.49 -8.35 -13.77
CA LEU A 520 2.64 -7.79 -14.82
C LEU A 520 2.42 -6.32 -14.49
N ARG A 521 2.89 -5.45 -15.38
CA ARG A 521 2.96 -4.03 -15.10
C ARG A 521 1.72 -3.30 -15.56
N PRO A 522 1.35 -2.23 -14.85
CA PRO A 522 0.50 -1.22 -15.43
C PRO A 522 0.96 -0.72 -16.78
N THR A 523 0.01 -0.38 -17.64
CA THR A 523 0.26 0.30 -18.91
C THR A 523 -0.29 1.74 -18.92
N TYR A 524 -0.45 2.38 -17.74
CA TYR A 524 -1.04 3.73 -17.61
C TYR A 524 -0.34 4.83 -18.40
N TYR A 525 0.90 4.61 -18.83
CA TYR A 525 1.77 5.58 -19.47
C TYR A 525 1.80 5.49 -21.01
N LEU A 526 0.84 4.75 -21.61
CA LEU A 526 0.52 4.88 -23.03
C LEU A 526 -0.22 6.20 -23.28
N ASP A 527 -0.15 6.72 -24.51
CA ASP A 527 -0.97 7.87 -24.90
C ASP A 527 -2.46 7.52 -24.78
N ARG A 528 -3.15 8.26 -23.92
CA ARG A 528 -4.59 8.11 -23.63
C ARG A 528 -5.46 8.99 -24.51
N THR A 529 -4.91 9.61 -25.55
CA THR A 529 -5.69 10.32 -26.57
C THR A 529 -6.83 9.46 -27.15
N PRO A 530 -6.60 8.18 -27.53
CA PRO A 530 -7.67 7.34 -28.09
C PRO A 530 -8.83 7.07 -27.12
N LEU A 531 -8.63 7.25 -25.81
CA LEU A 531 -9.68 7.02 -24.82
C LEU A 531 -10.73 8.15 -24.80
N ALA A 532 -10.45 9.31 -25.40
CA ALA A 532 -11.41 10.43 -25.44
C ALA A 532 -12.74 10.08 -26.13
N GLU A 533 -12.75 9.06 -27.00
CA GLU A 533 -13.96 8.60 -27.68
C GLU A 533 -14.88 7.73 -26.78
N HIS A 534 -14.36 7.26 -25.64
CA HIS A 534 -15.07 6.37 -24.71
C HIS A 534 -15.56 7.06 -23.43
N TYR A 535 -15.09 8.28 -23.18
CA TYR A 535 -15.37 9.04 -21.98
C TYR A 535 -15.88 10.44 -22.33
N MET A 536 -16.67 11.03 -21.44
CA MET A 536 -16.95 12.46 -21.48
C MET A 536 -15.72 13.20 -20.96
N THR A 537 -15.09 14.01 -21.81
CA THR A 537 -13.84 14.70 -21.47
C THR A 537 -14.05 16.20 -21.28
N PHE A 538 -13.38 16.74 -20.26
CA PHE A 538 -13.38 18.16 -19.92
C PHE A 538 -11.95 18.65 -19.75
N LEU A 539 -11.63 19.85 -20.25
CA LEU A 539 -10.28 20.42 -20.14
C LEU A 539 -10.25 21.61 -19.21
N THR A 540 -9.21 21.72 -18.38
CA THR A 540 -8.92 22.97 -17.66
C THR A 540 -8.39 24.03 -18.62
N PRO A 541 -8.33 25.32 -18.21
CA PRO A 541 -7.47 26.28 -18.89
C PRO A 541 -6.01 25.80 -18.90
N MET A 542 -5.18 26.44 -19.72
CA MET A 542 -3.74 26.21 -19.69
C MET A 542 -3.24 26.48 -18.27
N MET A 543 -2.55 25.49 -17.72
CA MET A 543 -2.05 25.56 -16.36
C MET A 543 -0.70 26.30 -16.36
N PRO A 544 -0.45 27.19 -15.39
CA PRO A 544 0.91 27.55 -15.07
C PRO A 544 1.66 26.31 -14.57
N LEU A 545 2.97 26.42 -14.37
CA LEU A 545 3.73 25.34 -13.74
C LEU A 545 3.13 25.05 -12.35
N THR A 546 2.46 23.92 -12.21
CA THR A 546 1.59 23.63 -11.06
C THR A 546 1.92 22.27 -10.48
N GLU A 547 2.24 22.24 -9.20
CA GLU A 547 2.29 21.00 -8.43
C GLU A 547 0.89 20.68 -7.90
N ILE A 548 0.42 19.45 -8.11
CA ILE A 548 -0.78 18.89 -7.49
C ILE A 548 -0.33 17.82 -6.51
N THR A 549 -0.52 18.06 -5.21
CA THR A 549 -0.09 17.15 -4.13
C THR A 549 -1.21 16.98 -3.12
N GLY A 550 -1.82 15.80 -3.08
CA GLY A 550 -2.98 15.50 -2.23
C GLY A 550 -4.06 14.72 -2.97
N GLU A 551 -5.31 14.84 -2.50
CA GLU A 551 -6.49 14.27 -3.16
C GLU A 551 -7.27 15.37 -3.86
N ALA A 552 -7.37 15.29 -5.18
CA ALA A 552 -8.29 16.14 -5.94
C ALA A 552 -9.74 15.68 -5.74
N GLU A 553 -10.69 16.60 -5.93
CA GLU A 553 -12.12 16.36 -5.83
C GLU A 553 -12.82 16.80 -7.12
N LEU A 554 -13.66 15.93 -7.68
CA LEU A 554 -14.61 16.27 -8.73
C LEU A 554 -16.02 16.19 -8.17
N ARG A 555 -16.68 17.34 -8.01
CA ARG A 555 -18.09 17.43 -7.64
C ARG A 555 -18.92 17.61 -8.90
N ILE A 556 -19.84 16.69 -9.15
CA ILE A 556 -20.70 16.68 -10.32
C ILE A 556 -22.17 16.65 -9.93
N PHE A 557 -22.99 17.31 -10.74
CA PHE A 557 -24.43 17.13 -10.72
C PHE A 557 -24.79 16.28 -11.94
N PHE A 558 -25.29 15.07 -11.73
CA PHE A 558 -25.47 14.08 -12.79
C PHE A 558 -26.87 13.47 -12.78
N SER A 559 -27.31 12.96 -13.93
CA SER A 559 -28.48 12.11 -14.05
C SER A 559 -28.19 10.96 -15.02
N VAL A 560 -28.84 9.82 -14.80
CA VAL A 560 -28.70 8.60 -15.62
C VAL A 560 -30.05 8.13 -16.14
N ASP A 561 -30.05 7.35 -17.22
CA ASP A 561 -31.24 6.73 -17.81
C ASP A 561 -31.71 5.45 -17.12
N HIS A 562 -30.83 4.80 -16.33
CA HIS A 562 -31.14 3.64 -15.48
C HIS A 562 -30.53 3.79 -14.08
N SER A 563 -31.07 3.06 -13.11
CA SER A 563 -30.69 3.19 -11.70
C SER A 563 -29.33 2.58 -11.33
N ASN A 564 -28.72 1.81 -12.25
CA ASN A 564 -27.49 1.07 -11.99
C ASN A 564 -26.32 1.64 -12.77
N VAL A 565 -25.38 2.28 -12.07
CA VAL A 565 -24.18 2.87 -12.66
C VAL A 565 -23.06 2.84 -11.63
N SER A 566 -21.84 2.56 -12.07
CA SER A 566 -20.62 2.82 -11.29
C SER A 566 -19.82 3.84 -12.08
N LEU A 567 -19.51 4.97 -11.48
CA LEU A 567 -18.80 6.06 -12.14
C LEU A 567 -17.29 5.91 -11.97
N VAL A 568 -16.56 6.26 -13.02
CA VAL A 568 -15.10 6.43 -12.98
C VAL A 568 -14.74 7.80 -13.54
N ALA A 569 -13.83 8.50 -12.87
CA ALA A 569 -13.21 9.71 -13.37
C ALA A 569 -11.68 9.55 -13.40
N TYR A 570 -11.05 9.97 -14.49
CA TYR A 570 -9.59 10.03 -14.62
C TYR A 570 -9.13 11.48 -14.62
N LEU A 571 -8.03 11.74 -13.92
CA LEU A 571 -7.27 12.98 -14.02
C LEU A 571 -6.05 12.71 -14.88
N GLU A 572 -5.84 13.53 -15.90
CA GLU A 572 -4.87 13.26 -16.96
C GLU A 572 -4.15 14.56 -17.37
N ASP A 573 -2.84 14.47 -17.62
CA ASP A 573 -2.01 15.58 -18.10
C ASP A 573 -1.96 15.57 -19.63
N VAL A 574 -2.29 16.70 -20.26
CA VAL A 574 -2.34 16.87 -21.71
C VAL A 574 -1.18 17.74 -22.17
N ASP A 575 -0.26 17.13 -22.92
CA ASP A 575 0.82 17.81 -23.62
C ASP A 575 0.42 18.04 -25.09
N LEU A 576 0.10 19.30 -25.42
CA LEU A 576 -0.24 19.73 -26.79
C LEU A 576 0.98 20.16 -27.60
N THR A 577 2.20 20.08 -27.05
CA THR A 577 3.42 20.50 -27.74
C THR A 577 3.89 19.45 -28.74
N ALA A 578 4.41 19.91 -29.89
CA ALA A 578 4.97 18.99 -30.89
C ALA A 578 6.21 18.27 -30.32
N PRO A 579 6.44 16.99 -30.64
CA PRO A 579 7.57 16.23 -30.12
C PRO A 579 8.89 16.93 -30.41
N PHE A 580 9.65 17.24 -29.34
CA PHE A 580 11.03 17.71 -29.46
C PHE A 580 11.97 16.50 -29.64
N PRO A 581 12.95 16.54 -30.57
CA PRO A 581 13.78 15.37 -30.88
C PRO A 581 14.67 14.83 -29.75
N ASN A 582 14.91 15.59 -28.67
CA ASN A 582 15.98 15.32 -27.68
C ASN A 582 15.55 15.40 -26.20
N GLU A 583 14.26 15.32 -25.88
CA GLU A 583 13.81 15.25 -24.48
C GLU A 583 12.97 13.99 -24.24
N ASN A 584 12.92 13.51 -22.99
CA ASN A 584 11.97 12.51 -22.49
C ASN A 584 10.51 13.02 -22.48
N LYS A 585 10.11 13.77 -23.52
CA LYS A 585 8.75 14.30 -23.74
C LYS A 585 7.90 13.23 -24.41
N ARG A 586 6.72 12.98 -23.86
CA ARG A 586 5.69 12.13 -24.49
C ARG A 586 4.53 13.03 -24.90
N PRO A 587 4.42 13.46 -26.17
CA PRO A 587 3.26 14.21 -26.61
C PRO A 587 1.99 13.35 -26.45
N GLY A 588 0.85 13.98 -26.18
CA GLY A 588 -0.43 13.30 -26.00
C GLY A 588 -0.96 13.41 -24.57
N VAL A 589 -1.69 12.37 -24.12
CA VAL A 589 -2.37 12.39 -22.83
C VAL A 589 -1.84 11.32 -21.89
N THR A 590 -1.42 11.74 -20.70
CA THR A 590 -0.81 10.89 -19.68
C THR A 590 -1.73 10.74 -18.46
N TYR A 591 -1.91 9.52 -17.96
CA TYR A 591 -2.66 9.27 -16.73
C TYR A 591 -1.95 9.86 -15.50
N MET A 592 -2.70 10.52 -14.61
CA MET A 592 -2.20 10.98 -13.31
C MET A 592 -2.77 10.14 -12.15
N THR A 593 -4.11 10.04 -12.09
CA THR A 593 -4.84 9.33 -11.02
C THR A 593 -6.30 9.11 -11.43
N GLU A 594 -7.08 8.39 -10.62
CA GLU A 594 -8.48 8.11 -10.87
C GLU A 594 -9.34 8.14 -9.60
N ALA A 595 -10.65 8.26 -9.79
CA ALA A 595 -11.68 8.18 -8.77
C ALA A 595 -12.76 7.19 -9.22
N LEU A 596 -13.29 6.43 -8.28
CA LEU A 596 -14.40 5.50 -8.49
C LEU A 596 -15.53 5.85 -7.51
N LEU A 597 -16.78 5.63 -7.92
CA LEU A 597 -17.94 5.81 -7.07
C LEU A 597 -19.14 5.01 -7.58
N ASP A 598 -19.73 4.13 -6.76
CA ASP A 598 -21.12 3.70 -6.96
C ASP A 598 -22.02 4.79 -6.33
N PRO A 599 -22.82 5.53 -7.12
CA PRO A 599 -23.59 6.65 -6.61
C PRO A 599 -24.68 6.26 -5.62
N VAL A 600 -24.97 4.98 -5.40
CA VAL A 600 -25.83 4.52 -4.30
C VAL A 600 -25.31 4.99 -2.93
N HIS A 601 -23.99 5.15 -2.80
CA HIS A 601 -23.36 5.63 -1.57
C HIS A 601 -23.46 7.14 -1.49
N MET A 602 -24.05 7.65 -0.42
CA MET A 602 -24.06 9.10 -0.14
C MET A 602 -22.88 9.47 0.74
N THR A 603 -22.43 10.71 0.57
CA THR A 603 -21.50 11.34 1.50
C THR A 603 -22.19 11.51 2.86
N VAL A 604 -21.39 11.60 3.93
CA VAL A 604 -21.92 11.74 5.29
C VAL A 604 -22.63 13.07 5.52
N HIS A 605 -22.24 14.10 4.77
CA HIS A 605 -22.88 15.42 4.69
C HIS A 605 -22.81 15.93 3.24
N PRO A 606 -23.72 16.83 2.79
CA PRO A 606 -23.72 17.33 1.40
C PRO A 606 -22.37 17.91 0.94
N ASP A 607 -21.68 18.63 1.83
CA ASP A 607 -20.39 19.24 1.50
C ASP A 607 -19.19 18.31 1.72
N SER A 608 -19.38 17.18 2.42
CA SER A 608 -18.31 16.20 2.68
C SER A 608 -18.06 15.32 1.46
N SER A 609 -16.83 14.86 1.30
CA SER A 609 -16.43 13.83 0.34
C SER A 609 -16.24 12.45 0.96
N VAL A 610 -16.56 12.31 2.25
CA VAL A 610 -16.36 11.08 3.02
C VAL A 610 -17.64 10.27 3.00
N TYR A 611 -17.51 8.96 2.81
CA TYR A 611 -18.61 8.01 2.71
C TYR A 611 -18.55 7.02 3.88
N SER A 612 -19.70 6.65 4.43
CA SER A 612 -19.75 5.54 5.39
C SER A 612 -19.82 4.17 4.71
N PHE A 613 -20.32 4.13 3.46
CA PHE A 613 -20.66 2.92 2.69
C PHE A 613 -21.67 1.98 3.36
N LYS A 614 -22.35 2.46 4.41
CA LYS A 614 -23.37 1.69 5.14
C LYS A 614 -24.73 1.85 4.48
N GLN A 615 -25.54 0.80 4.49
CA GLN A 615 -26.85 0.79 3.84
C GLN A 615 -27.76 1.93 4.33
N LYS A 616 -27.72 2.25 5.63
CA LYS A 616 -28.48 3.36 6.23
C LYS A 616 -28.16 4.74 5.64
N ASN A 617 -27.00 4.90 5.00
CA ASN A 617 -26.52 6.12 4.37
C ASN A 617 -26.55 6.02 2.83
N SER A 618 -27.37 5.12 2.30
CA SER A 618 -27.54 4.95 0.85
C SER A 618 -28.67 5.82 0.30
N ARG A 619 -28.64 6.06 -1.01
CA ARG A 619 -29.74 6.65 -1.77
C ARG A 619 -30.22 5.72 -2.87
N ASN A 620 -31.50 5.85 -3.20
CA ASN A 620 -32.04 5.23 -4.40
C ASN A 620 -31.80 6.15 -5.62
N ILE A 621 -31.28 5.60 -6.71
CA ILE A 621 -31.03 6.33 -7.96
C ILE A 621 -32.24 6.16 -8.88
N VAL A 622 -32.94 7.26 -9.15
CA VAL A 622 -34.12 7.31 -10.01
C VAL A 622 -33.72 7.83 -11.39
N PRO A 623 -34.07 7.14 -12.49
CA PRO A 623 -33.81 7.60 -13.85
C PRO A 623 -34.26 9.04 -14.12
N GLY A 624 -33.39 9.85 -14.73
CA GLY A 624 -33.65 11.24 -15.09
C GLY A 624 -33.59 12.24 -13.92
N GLN A 625 -33.56 11.78 -12.67
CA GLN A 625 -33.39 12.65 -11.52
C GLN A 625 -31.93 13.12 -11.40
N VAL A 626 -31.73 14.39 -11.08
CA VAL A 626 -30.40 14.98 -10.87
C VAL A 626 -29.93 14.72 -9.44
N TYR A 627 -28.71 14.19 -9.32
CA TYR A 627 -28.03 13.90 -8.06
C TYR A 627 -26.67 14.58 -8.02
N GLU A 628 -26.25 14.94 -6.82
CA GLU A 628 -24.87 15.37 -6.56
C GLU A 628 -23.98 14.16 -6.28
N ALA A 629 -22.77 14.12 -6.82
CA ALA A 629 -21.76 13.13 -6.50
C ALA A 629 -20.39 13.79 -6.32
N VAL A 630 -19.61 13.30 -5.36
CA VAL A 630 -18.28 13.81 -5.03
C VAL A 630 -17.27 12.70 -5.27
N LEU A 631 -16.62 12.73 -6.43
CA LEU A 631 -15.57 11.78 -6.79
C LEU A 631 -14.23 12.28 -6.26
N ARG A 632 -13.68 11.59 -5.25
CA ARG A 632 -12.37 11.89 -4.69
C ARG A 632 -11.31 11.02 -5.37
N PHE A 633 -10.37 11.67 -6.05
CA PHE A 633 -9.27 10.98 -6.73
C PHE A 633 -8.30 10.34 -5.74
N GLN A 634 -7.64 9.25 -6.13
CA GLN A 634 -6.58 8.67 -5.32
C GLN A 634 -5.46 9.71 -5.08
N PRO A 635 -4.89 9.75 -3.86
CA PRO A 635 -3.81 10.68 -3.54
C PRO A 635 -2.67 10.60 -4.55
N THR A 636 -2.09 11.74 -4.91
CA THR A 636 -0.96 11.82 -5.83
C THR A 636 -0.05 13.01 -5.50
N SER A 637 1.16 13.02 -6.08
CA SER A 637 2.03 14.20 -6.15
C SER A 637 2.63 14.28 -7.55
N TYR A 638 2.22 15.29 -8.31
CA TYR A 638 2.48 15.39 -9.75
C TYR A 638 2.68 16.85 -10.17
N VAL A 639 3.63 17.13 -11.06
CA VAL A 639 3.81 18.47 -11.64
C VAL A 639 3.22 18.52 -13.05
N VAL A 640 2.24 19.38 -13.24
CA VAL A 640 1.73 19.78 -14.56
C VAL A 640 2.66 20.88 -15.10
N LYS A 641 3.26 20.64 -16.27
CA LYS A 641 4.21 21.58 -16.90
C LYS A 641 3.49 22.85 -17.37
N ARG A 642 4.27 23.89 -17.66
CA ARG A 642 3.72 25.11 -18.31
C ARG A 642 3.11 24.72 -19.65
N ASP A 643 2.04 25.41 -20.01
CA ASP A 643 1.35 25.24 -21.30
C ASP A 643 0.73 23.84 -21.49
N HIS A 644 0.55 23.09 -20.40
CA HIS A 644 -0.26 21.87 -20.39
C HIS A 644 -1.68 22.17 -19.89
N GLN A 645 -2.61 21.27 -20.18
CA GLN A 645 -3.96 21.27 -19.60
C GLN A 645 -4.17 20.00 -18.79
N ILE A 646 -5.06 20.06 -17.81
CA ILE A 646 -5.57 18.85 -17.17
C ILE A 646 -6.85 18.44 -17.90
N ARG A 647 -6.95 17.16 -18.25
CA ARG A 647 -8.18 16.53 -18.75
C ARG A 647 -8.83 15.73 -17.63
N VAL A 648 -10.11 15.97 -17.41
CA VAL A 648 -10.99 15.11 -16.62
C VAL A 648 -11.79 14.24 -17.58
N SER A 649 -11.62 12.92 -17.50
CA SER A 649 -12.36 11.95 -18.32
C SER A 649 -13.34 11.18 -17.44
N LEU A 650 -14.64 11.36 -17.64
CA LEU A 650 -15.72 10.77 -16.85
C LEU A 650 -16.50 9.72 -17.67
N GLY A 651 -16.78 8.58 -17.06
CA GLY A 651 -17.63 7.54 -17.66
C GLY A 651 -18.06 6.51 -16.64
N ALA A 652 -18.21 5.25 -17.06
CA ALA A 652 -18.53 4.15 -16.18
C ALA A 652 -17.33 3.23 -15.91
N ALA A 653 -17.23 2.76 -14.68
CA ALA A 653 -16.37 1.64 -14.32
C ALA A 653 -16.92 0.35 -14.95
N GLY A 654 -16.03 -0.53 -15.39
CA GLY A 654 -16.43 -1.78 -16.03
C GLY A 654 -15.30 -2.81 -16.08
N SER A 655 -15.57 -3.90 -16.78
CA SER A 655 -14.67 -5.04 -16.99
C SER A 655 -13.28 -4.61 -17.52
N PRO A 656 -12.18 -5.30 -17.18
CA PRO A 656 -12.10 -6.58 -16.46
C PRO A 656 -12.14 -6.49 -14.93
N ASP A 657 -11.85 -5.33 -14.33
CA ASP A 657 -11.59 -5.27 -12.89
C ASP A 657 -12.88 -5.10 -12.08
N PHE A 658 -13.78 -4.27 -12.59
CA PHE A 658 -15.06 -3.95 -11.95
C PHE A 658 -16.20 -4.73 -12.62
N GLY A 659 -17.08 -5.28 -11.79
CA GLY A 659 -18.27 -5.96 -12.27
C GLY A 659 -19.40 -4.98 -12.53
N SER A 660 -20.11 -5.15 -13.64
CA SER A 660 -21.39 -4.47 -13.89
C SER A 660 -22.51 -5.52 -14.04
N PRO A 661 -23.67 -5.36 -13.37
CA PRO A 661 -24.79 -6.30 -13.50
C PRO A 661 -25.76 -5.96 -14.65
N GLY A 662 -25.63 -6.69 -15.76
CA GLY A 662 -26.74 -7.11 -16.64
C GLY A 662 -27.45 -6.04 -17.48
N GLU A 663 -28.53 -6.45 -18.17
CA GLU A 663 -29.25 -5.72 -19.23
C GLU A 663 -29.92 -4.39 -18.84
N ASN A 664 -29.83 -3.95 -17.57
CA ASN A 664 -30.46 -2.73 -17.04
C ASN A 664 -29.44 -1.68 -16.53
N GLU A 665 -28.23 -1.68 -17.09
CA GLU A 665 -27.21 -0.68 -16.78
C GLU A 665 -27.51 0.68 -17.43
N ALA A 666 -27.07 1.76 -16.78
CA ALA A 666 -27.16 3.08 -17.36
C ALA A 666 -26.35 3.14 -18.65
N THR A 667 -27.00 3.53 -19.74
CA THR A 667 -26.37 3.69 -21.06
C THR A 667 -26.15 5.15 -21.41
N LYS A 668 -26.71 6.07 -20.63
CA LYS A 668 -26.64 7.50 -20.86
C LYS A 668 -26.35 8.26 -19.56
N LEU A 669 -25.24 8.98 -19.55
CA LEU A 669 -24.84 9.88 -18.47
C LEU A 669 -25.06 11.33 -18.90
N SER A 670 -25.71 12.12 -18.06
CA SER A 670 -25.86 13.57 -18.25
C SER A 670 -25.19 14.31 -17.10
N ILE A 671 -24.38 15.32 -17.40
CA ILE A 671 -23.74 16.21 -16.42
C ILE A 671 -24.37 17.59 -16.55
N HIS A 672 -24.95 18.05 -15.46
CA HIS A 672 -25.61 19.34 -15.33
C HIS A 672 -24.64 20.33 -14.70
N PHE A 673 -24.63 21.56 -15.19
CA PHE A 673 -23.77 22.60 -14.68
C PHE A 673 -24.39 23.98 -14.88
N GLY A 674 -23.88 24.94 -14.11
CA GLY A 674 -24.35 26.31 -14.11
C GLY A 674 -25.64 26.54 -13.32
N GLY A 675 -25.89 27.79 -12.96
CA GLY A 675 -26.99 28.18 -12.07
C GLY A 675 -26.91 27.47 -10.73
N VAL A 676 -27.87 26.60 -10.44
CA VAL A 676 -27.92 25.80 -9.19
C VAL A 676 -26.97 24.60 -9.19
N TYR A 677 -26.44 24.20 -10.35
CA TYR A 677 -25.57 23.02 -10.49
C TYR A 677 -24.10 23.42 -10.54
N SER A 678 -23.46 23.44 -9.37
CA SER A 678 -22.06 23.85 -9.23
C SER A 678 -21.09 22.68 -9.51
N THR A 679 -21.13 22.13 -10.72
CA THR A 679 -20.16 21.10 -11.14
C THR A 679 -18.76 21.72 -11.18
N LYS A 680 -17.84 21.19 -10.39
CA LYS A 680 -16.52 21.79 -10.15
C LYS A 680 -15.43 20.74 -9.87
N LEU A 681 -14.21 21.09 -10.25
CA LEU A 681 -12.97 20.38 -9.95
C LEU A 681 -12.18 21.20 -8.91
N THR A 682 -11.82 20.57 -7.80
CA THR A 682 -10.94 21.14 -6.77
C THR A 682 -9.60 20.42 -6.84
N LEU A 683 -8.52 21.19 -7.01
CA LEU A 683 -7.15 20.69 -7.12
C LEU A 683 -6.32 21.16 -5.91
N PRO A 684 -5.73 20.24 -5.13
CA PRO A 684 -4.79 20.60 -4.07
C PRO A 684 -3.48 21.00 -4.73
N SER A 685 -3.30 22.29 -4.97
CA SER A 685 -2.28 22.81 -5.87
C SER A 685 -1.36 23.86 -5.25
N TYR A 686 -0.19 23.98 -5.85
CA TYR A 686 0.77 25.03 -5.59
C TYR A 686 1.36 25.50 -6.94
N VAL A 687 1.38 26.82 -7.16
CA VAL A 687 1.93 27.41 -8.39
C VAL A 687 3.40 27.77 -8.16
N GLY A 688 4.28 27.17 -8.96
CA GLY A 688 5.73 27.24 -8.79
C GLY A 688 6.34 25.88 -8.44
N VAL A 689 7.63 25.71 -8.70
CA VAL A 689 8.38 24.48 -8.35
C VAL A 689 9.59 24.88 -7.52
N TYR A 690 9.86 24.12 -6.46
CA TYR A 690 11.02 24.32 -5.60
C TYR A 690 12.31 23.89 -6.29
N ASP A 691 13.34 24.74 -6.24
CA ASP A 691 14.67 24.40 -6.76
C ASP A 691 15.42 23.41 -5.86
N ALA A 692 14.99 23.20 -4.61
CA ALA A 692 15.62 22.27 -3.64
C ALA A 692 14.66 21.18 -3.14
N ASN A 693 15.20 20.10 -2.53
CA ASN A 693 14.46 19.00 -1.88
C ASN A 693 13.67 19.44 -0.61
N VAL A 694 13.55 20.75 -0.38
CA VAL A 694 13.06 21.36 0.86
C VAL A 694 11.71 21.99 0.60
N VAL A 695 10.70 21.56 1.35
CA VAL A 695 9.42 22.24 1.47
C VAL A 695 9.63 23.58 2.19
N PRO A 696 9.07 24.71 1.71
CA PRO A 696 9.10 25.96 2.45
C PRO A 696 8.51 25.73 3.83
N ARG A 697 9.33 25.97 4.85
CA ARG A 697 8.84 26.03 6.21
C ARG A 697 8.02 27.31 6.32
N ALA A 698 6.78 27.21 6.80
CA ALA A 698 6.11 28.39 7.30
C ALA A 698 7.05 29.00 8.35
N GLU A 699 7.43 30.27 8.20
CA GLU A 699 8.06 30.96 9.32
C GLU A 699 7.10 30.85 10.50
N PRO A 700 7.58 30.47 11.69
CA PRO A 700 6.70 30.38 12.85
C PRO A 700 6.00 31.73 12.97
N GLU A 701 4.65 31.72 12.91
CA GLU A 701 3.88 32.88 13.28
C GLU A 701 4.37 33.28 14.66
N ASN A 702 4.99 34.45 14.75
CA ASN A 702 5.23 35.10 16.03
C ASN A 702 3.85 35.32 16.64
N ASN A 703 3.36 34.33 17.39
CA ASN A 703 2.24 34.52 18.28
C ASN A 703 2.64 35.71 19.17
N PRO A 704 1.88 36.81 19.16
CA PRO A 704 2.12 37.87 20.11
C PRO A 704 1.96 37.23 21.49
N VAL A 705 3.02 37.28 22.28
CA VAL A 705 3.03 36.87 23.68
C VAL A 705 1.83 37.50 24.38
N THR A 706 0.77 36.73 24.60
CA THR A 706 -0.25 37.09 25.58
C THR A 706 0.35 36.81 26.95
N VAL A 707 0.96 37.86 27.47
CA VAL A 707 1.42 38.00 28.84
C VAL A 707 0.30 37.56 29.80
N PRO A 708 0.52 36.60 30.71
CA PRO A 708 -0.33 36.49 31.88
C PRO A 708 -0.05 37.70 32.75
N ALA A 709 -1.06 38.52 33.03
CA ALA A 709 -0.97 39.56 34.04
C ALA A 709 -0.67 38.91 35.40
N CYS A 710 0.60 38.96 35.79
CA CYS A 710 1.03 38.73 37.16
C CYS A 710 1.33 40.11 37.76
N GLU A 711 0.55 40.46 38.78
CA GLU A 711 0.76 41.63 39.62
C GLU A 711 2.22 41.66 40.08
N THR A 712 2.95 42.70 39.67
CA THR A 712 4.24 43.03 40.28
C THR A 712 3.99 44.13 41.30
N THR A 713 4.18 43.76 42.57
CA THR A 713 4.36 44.69 43.67
C THR A 713 5.55 45.61 43.35
N ASN A 714 5.31 46.92 43.49
CA ASN A 714 6.35 47.95 43.44
C ASN A 714 7.38 47.72 44.56
N GLY A 715 8.64 47.51 44.17
CA GLY A 715 9.77 47.55 45.08
C GLY A 715 10.99 46.88 44.45
N GLU A 716 12.12 47.59 44.46
CA GLU A 716 13.46 47.06 44.15
C GLU A 716 13.89 47.06 42.67
N ARG A 717 13.88 48.25 42.07
CA ARG A 717 14.86 48.62 41.01
C ARG A 717 15.48 49.97 41.34
N GLU A 718 16.32 50.00 42.37
CA GLU A 718 17.21 51.15 42.62
C GLU A 718 18.58 50.77 43.20
N ILE A 719 18.98 49.48 43.20
CA ILE A 719 20.22 49.04 43.87
C ILE A 719 21.26 48.35 42.95
N VAL A 720 20.93 47.97 41.71
CA VAL A 720 21.88 47.19 40.87
C VAL A 720 22.31 47.93 39.59
N ARG A 721 22.28 49.27 39.59
CA ARG A 721 22.81 50.09 38.49
C ARG A 721 24.18 50.71 38.77
N ASP A 722 24.68 50.67 40.00
CA ASP A 722 25.98 51.27 40.36
C ASP A 722 27.13 50.26 40.53
N GLU A 723 26.87 48.95 40.69
CA GLU A 723 27.96 47.97 40.86
C GLU A 723 28.54 47.40 39.55
N LEU A 724 27.90 47.63 38.39
CA LEU A 724 28.38 47.13 37.09
C LEU A 724 29.30 48.12 36.36
N ALA A 725 29.51 49.31 36.93
CA ALA A 725 30.38 50.35 36.37
C ALA A 725 31.82 50.32 36.92
N GLU A 726 32.07 49.68 38.07
CA GLU A 726 33.41 49.60 38.70
C GLU A 726 34.18 48.30 38.44
N ALA A 727 33.54 47.22 37.96
CA ALA A 727 34.26 45.97 37.65
C ALA A 727 34.86 45.90 36.22
N LYS A 728 34.83 47.01 35.46
CA LYS A 728 35.46 47.15 34.14
C LYS A 728 36.90 47.71 34.18
N ALA A 729 37.51 47.77 35.37
CA ALA A 729 38.86 48.30 35.56
C ALA A 729 39.91 47.25 35.99
N GLU A 730 39.59 45.96 36.11
CA GLU A 730 40.60 44.98 36.60
C GLU A 730 40.48 43.53 36.07
N LEU A 731 39.95 43.31 34.84
CA LEU A 731 40.00 42.02 34.15
C LEU A 731 40.13 42.14 32.63
#